data_AF-A0AAW1R8L6-F1
#
_entry.id   AF-A0AAW1R8L6-F1
#
_cell.length_a   1.000
_cell.length_b   1.000
_cell.length_c   1.000
_cell.angle_alpha   90.00
_cell.angle_beta   90.00
_cell.angle_gamma   90.00
#
_symmetry.space_group_name_H-M   'P 1'
#
loop_
_entity.id
_entity.type
_entity.pdbx_description
1 polymer ?
#
loop_
_entity_poly.entity_id
_entity_poly.type
_entity_poly.pdbx_seq_one_letter_code
_entity_poly.pdbx_strand_id
1 'polypeptide(L)'
;MKPNQLETLRQLESHVEVGKVLFCSDSLAIVDGLNNDAPVGTMLSFVGGASGALLWRRSDNICIVLVLGGSQSVEVGEAVECRIKAILQVVDAATGAKTKREYEICKVPAGNSLAGEVVDFLGRPPGSLQQIGTSASMPLFNSQLDMDSREQIFEPLVTGVKAVDALTPLGRGQALMVTGLPGTGKTSLAVDAVLGQRRSGVRCFYAAVGLREEEQRMILGRLQRGGATQYTTLVTAPAGASLGERYAAICSACSMGERLRDAGQHVLVVLDDISCIVQMWERITVAMAELSPEQARQASARAAELDSEQLVEYEGMLVSAAAAQRRQFFSSLIQRSAKVHRRLKGGSMTLLLVLPGTPATGQHASAAELVAQYKHLSPEQKAKLEAALRTRQPAPPEIPEGCLRTEVIEEFMSIADGQAVLERVASSSAAGPSTAFSIDPQASISRIGSRAYPAAMAQLAPHIRFELAQAVDAQRYTSDPDDPVVRKKAEYAARVRAALVQHPCQPVPLEEQVVCLYALQKGLLDTVKPSEVAGRLEEATFHLRRHQSQLLSDIAASQQLTPATEDKLSQEVMQAVSDPTVDNFRRALQHLEVANYDRFVKIKDVAKEQAAGGGESDLRRLRRQFASLKNTFMHYDVKESFIDGLADGFPDGGEHDRLDEYEQEVHKNSEALRHNKENNAKVHQDIVALIEKIAATYSEFEANRDALVGQLDSLAKESHEHQSAQPKPLPPLEDGPDEAACNALLSTEAAQARTLEAAIAAHEAEAEELTAAIYSEEEELQALRAQVQRAEALKSHKDKDAEANTRFEEAAEWCDEAASLLTLLGGVSLLHVEEDAVHLLLSTTVNCSFEAAPDAGAHNVVQHELSMRLQPGTASLASVELRPADADVADIGVAAVQGQRRLDFVVREVQARLAVCLRRQALIEEAHQSFPMQPVGDGGGQILRAVLPCGVEAELQVPSSWPAAGQTLSLLALQAATTKVDLLPIQQQLQADAALAGRSLMDFLSTVSAAVAAALA
;
A
#
# COMPACT_ATOMS: atom_id res chain seq x y z
N MET A 1 -46.37 33.88 18.12
CA MET A 1 -45.42 33.97 19.27
C MET A 1 -45.95 34.97 20.28
N LYS A 2 -45.76 34.72 21.59
CA LYS A 2 -46.08 35.73 22.62
C LYS A 2 -45.10 36.91 22.52
N PRO A 3 -45.47 38.16 22.89
CA PRO A 3 -44.60 39.34 22.79
C PRO A 3 -43.21 39.14 23.42
N ASN A 4 -43.15 38.51 24.60
CA ASN A 4 -41.89 38.21 25.29
C ASN A 4 -40.99 37.21 24.54
N GLN A 5 -41.57 36.30 23.75
CA GLN A 5 -40.79 35.38 22.91
C GLN A 5 -40.19 36.11 21.70
N LEU A 6 -40.88 37.13 21.18
CA LEU A 6 -40.37 37.98 20.10
C LEU A 6 -39.23 38.89 20.58
N GLU A 7 -39.34 39.43 21.81
CA GLU A 7 -38.26 40.18 22.45
C GLU A 7 -37.04 39.32 22.75
N THR A 8 -37.26 38.09 23.22
CA THR A 8 -36.16 37.14 23.48
C THR A 8 -35.50 36.71 22.16
N LEU A 9 -36.27 36.49 21.09
CA LEU A 9 -35.74 36.23 19.75
C LEU A 9 -34.95 37.41 19.18
N ARG A 10 -35.46 38.63 19.29
CA ARG A 10 -34.74 39.84 18.87
C ARG A 10 -33.45 40.06 19.67
N GLN A 11 -33.46 39.71 20.96
CA GLN A 11 -32.24 39.71 21.78
C GLN A 11 -31.26 38.63 21.33
N LEU A 12 -31.71 37.42 20.98
CA LEU A 12 -30.85 36.37 20.43
C LEU A 12 -30.28 36.74 19.04
N GLU A 13 -31.09 37.32 18.15
CA GLU A 13 -30.68 37.83 16.84
C GLU A 13 -29.59 38.90 16.94
N SER A 14 -29.66 39.79 17.94
CA SER A 14 -28.62 40.81 18.16
C SER A 14 -27.24 40.24 18.56
N HIS A 15 -27.14 38.94 18.84
CA HIS A 15 -25.89 38.27 19.21
C HIS A 15 -25.30 37.40 18.10
N VAL A 16 -25.97 37.24 16.96
CA VAL A 16 -25.48 36.48 15.80
C VAL A 16 -24.92 37.47 14.78
N GLU A 17 -23.61 37.43 14.54
CA GLU A 17 -22.99 38.26 13.51
C GLU A 17 -23.02 37.50 12.18
N VAL A 18 -23.71 38.07 11.20
CA VAL A 18 -23.79 37.53 9.84
C VAL A 18 -22.55 37.98 9.08
N GLY A 19 -21.73 37.01 8.67
CA GLY A 19 -20.60 37.24 7.79
C GLY A 19 -21.00 37.24 6.32
N LYS A 20 -20.08 37.67 5.45
CA LYS A 20 -20.29 37.73 4.00
C LYS A 20 -19.15 37.04 3.25
N VAL A 21 -19.46 36.16 2.32
CA VAL A 21 -18.45 35.51 1.46
C VAL A 21 -17.80 36.57 0.58
N LEU A 22 -16.48 36.72 0.69
CA LEU A 22 -15.67 37.57 -0.18
C LEU A 22 -15.08 36.80 -1.35
N PHE A 23 -14.78 35.52 -1.13
CA PHE A 23 -14.16 34.63 -2.10
C PHE A 23 -14.58 33.18 -1.83
N CYS A 24 -14.75 32.39 -2.88
CA CYS A 24 -14.98 30.96 -2.79
C CYS A 24 -14.34 30.22 -3.97
N SER A 25 -13.55 29.18 -3.70
CA SER A 25 -13.03 28.27 -4.72
C SER A 25 -12.47 26.99 -4.08
N ASP A 26 -12.56 25.85 -4.76
CA ASP A 26 -11.98 24.55 -4.34
C ASP A 26 -12.29 24.13 -2.90
N SER A 27 -13.52 24.42 -2.45
CA SER A 27 -13.98 24.20 -1.07
C SER A 27 -13.23 25.01 0.01
N LEU A 28 -12.62 26.13 -0.39
CA LEU A 28 -12.12 27.19 0.46
C LEU A 28 -13.02 28.42 0.27
N ALA A 29 -13.43 29.05 1.37
CA ALA A 29 -14.12 30.33 1.34
C ALA A 29 -13.43 31.33 2.27
N ILE A 30 -13.42 32.60 1.89
CA ILE A 30 -13.02 33.70 2.75
C ILE A 30 -14.28 34.49 3.07
N VAL A 31 -14.50 34.71 4.36
CA VAL A 31 -15.69 35.36 4.90
C VAL A 31 -15.26 36.59 5.69
N ASP A 32 -15.92 37.72 5.42
CA ASP A 32 -15.82 38.94 6.21
C ASP A 32 -16.84 38.94 7.35
N GLY A 33 -16.45 39.37 8.54
CA GLY A 33 -17.25 39.31 9.76
C GLY A 33 -17.21 37.93 10.44
N LEU A 34 -18.36 37.51 10.96
CA LEU A 34 -18.55 36.42 11.93
C LEU A 34 -18.18 36.78 13.37
N ASN A 35 -18.82 36.10 14.31
CA ASN A 35 -18.64 36.36 15.72
C ASN A 35 -17.18 36.24 16.17
N ASN A 36 -16.69 37.31 16.80
CA ASN A 36 -15.29 37.39 17.22
C ASN A 36 -14.86 36.34 18.26
N ASP A 37 -15.79 35.79 19.03
CA ASP A 37 -15.54 34.74 20.03
C ASP A 37 -15.67 33.31 19.47
N ALA A 38 -15.95 33.12 18.17
CA ALA A 38 -16.05 31.81 17.54
C ALA A 38 -14.67 31.13 17.42
N PRO A 39 -14.47 29.94 18.03
CA PRO A 39 -13.21 29.21 17.93
C PRO A 39 -13.04 28.54 16.56
N VAL A 40 -11.80 28.21 16.21
CA VAL A 40 -11.48 27.35 15.05
C VAL A 40 -12.24 26.02 15.16
N GLY A 41 -12.75 25.55 14.04
CA GLY A 41 -13.62 24.39 13.91
C GLY A 41 -15.10 24.66 14.13
N THR A 42 -15.50 25.91 14.43
CA THR A 42 -16.92 26.29 14.48
C THR A 42 -17.59 25.99 13.14
N MET A 43 -18.73 25.29 13.20
CA MET A 43 -19.56 25.00 12.05
C MET A 43 -20.26 26.26 11.56
N LEU A 44 -20.25 26.44 10.25
CA LEU A 44 -20.84 27.57 9.55
C LEU A 44 -21.95 27.09 8.62
N SER A 45 -23.03 27.87 8.56
CA SER A 45 -24.14 27.67 7.63
C SER A 45 -24.11 28.74 6.56
N PHE A 46 -24.18 28.31 5.30
CA PHE A 46 -24.33 29.17 4.14
C PHE A 46 -25.82 29.21 3.74
N VAL A 47 -26.31 30.34 3.26
CA VAL A 47 -27.72 30.51 2.85
C VAL A 47 -28.12 29.53 1.74
N GLY A 48 -27.22 29.22 0.82
CA GLY A 48 -27.34 28.24 -0.27
C GLY A 48 -27.36 26.79 0.21
N GLY A 49 -27.33 26.54 1.53
CA GLY A 49 -27.44 25.20 2.12
C GLY A 49 -26.10 24.48 2.29
N ALA A 50 -24.99 25.08 1.85
CA ALA A 50 -23.65 24.56 2.11
C ALA A 50 -23.31 24.61 3.60
N SER A 51 -22.38 23.76 4.03
CA SER A 51 -21.86 23.75 5.39
C SER A 51 -20.35 23.82 5.36
N GLY A 52 -19.77 24.57 6.28
CA GLY A 52 -18.33 24.70 6.41
C GLY A 52 -17.87 24.69 7.87
N ALA A 53 -16.56 24.73 8.06
CA ALA A 53 -15.94 24.89 9.36
C ALA A 53 -14.90 26.01 9.30
N LEU A 54 -14.90 26.86 10.33
CA LEU A 54 -13.90 27.91 10.48
C LEU A 54 -12.50 27.27 10.58
N LEU A 55 -11.64 27.50 9.60
CA LEU A 55 -10.30 26.91 9.55
C LEU A 55 -9.28 27.79 10.26
N TRP A 56 -9.28 29.08 9.94
CA TRP A 56 -8.29 30.02 10.46
C TRP A 56 -8.87 31.43 10.45
N ARG A 57 -8.36 32.30 11.32
CA ARG A 57 -8.72 33.71 11.37
C ARG A 57 -7.46 34.55 11.19
N ARG A 58 -7.48 35.44 10.20
CA ARG A 58 -6.37 36.34 9.89
C ARG A 58 -6.44 37.64 10.71
N SER A 59 -7.64 38.20 10.83
CA SER A 59 -7.95 39.40 11.61
C SER A 59 -9.36 39.28 12.20
N ASP A 60 -9.79 40.22 13.04
CA ASP A 60 -11.11 40.19 13.69
C ASP A 60 -12.27 40.00 12.69
N ASN A 61 -12.12 40.48 11.45
CA ASN A 61 -13.15 40.37 10.42
C ASN A 61 -12.84 39.35 9.33
N ILE A 62 -11.58 38.99 9.05
CA ILE A 62 -11.26 38.07 7.95
C ILE A 62 -11.10 36.65 8.46
N CYS A 63 -12.09 35.82 8.11
CA CYS A 63 -12.14 34.40 8.44
C CYS A 63 -11.92 33.53 7.19
N ILE A 64 -11.12 32.48 7.34
CA ILE A 64 -10.88 31.46 6.32
C ILE A 64 -11.66 30.22 6.71
N VAL A 65 -12.47 29.72 5.78
CA VAL A 65 -13.47 28.69 6.00
C VAL A 65 -13.21 27.52 5.06
N LEU A 66 -13.23 26.32 5.63
CA LEU A 66 -13.24 25.08 4.87
C LEU A 66 -14.69 24.70 4.57
N VAL A 67 -15.08 24.63 3.31
CA VAL A 67 -16.41 24.15 2.92
C VAL A 67 -16.39 22.63 2.92
N LEU A 68 -17.24 21.99 3.71
CA LEU A 68 -17.24 20.55 3.94
C LEU A 68 -18.32 19.81 3.14
N GLY A 69 -19.22 20.55 2.49
CA GLY A 69 -20.26 20.01 1.62
C GLY A 69 -21.05 21.12 0.93
N GLY A 70 -21.51 20.85 -0.29
CA GLY A 70 -22.26 21.83 -1.10
C GLY A 70 -21.39 22.96 -1.65
N SER A 71 -20.09 22.73 -1.89
CA SER A 71 -19.18 23.80 -2.34
C SER A 71 -19.60 24.49 -3.65
N GLN A 72 -20.33 23.78 -4.52
CA GLN A 72 -20.87 24.35 -5.77
C GLN A 72 -22.02 25.34 -5.56
N SER A 73 -22.66 25.35 -4.38
CA SER A 73 -23.77 26.26 -4.08
C SER A 73 -23.33 27.51 -3.32
N VAL A 74 -22.03 27.70 -3.09
CA VAL A 74 -21.49 28.87 -2.38
C VAL A 74 -21.16 29.96 -3.40
N GLU A 75 -21.69 31.16 -3.18
CA GLU A 75 -21.48 32.31 -4.08
C GLU A 75 -20.83 33.50 -3.37
N VAL A 76 -20.12 34.33 -4.14
CA VAL A 76 -19.54 35.58 -3.60
C VAL A 76 -20.66 36.55 -3.23
N GLY A 77 -20.57 37.11 -2.03
CA GLY A 77 -21.53 38.03 -1.46
C GLY A 77 -22.64 37.37 -0.63
N GLU A 78 -22.66 36.03 -0.59
CA GLU A 78 -23.58 35.25 0.21
C GLU A 78 -23.38 35.47 1.71
N ALA A 79 -24.47 35.42 2.48
CA ALA A 79 -24.43 35.51 3.94
C ALA A 79 -24.03 34.16 4.57
N VAL A 80 -23.24 34.25 5.65
CA VAL A 80 -22.73 33.08 6.39
C VAL A 80 -22.91 33.31 7.87
N GLU A 81 -23.37 32.29 8.60
CA GLU A 81 -23.61 32.39 10.03
C GLU A 81 -22.92 31.28 10.81
N CYS A 82 -22.45 31.61 12.02
CA CYS A 82 -21.95 30.64 12.98
C CYS A 82 -23.10 29.82 13.57
N ARG A 83 -22.97 28.49 13.58
CA ARG A 83 -23.91 27.62 14.30
C ARG A 83 -23.66 27.73 15.81
N ILE A 84 -24.61 28.35 16.51
CA ILE A 84 -24.56 28.53 17.96
C ILE A 84 -25.48 27.50 18.62
N LYS A 85 -24.93 26.73 19.57
CA LYS A 85 -25.68 25.75 20.38
C LYS A 85 -26.44 26.40 21.52
N ALA A 86 -25.79 27.33 22.22
CA ALA A 86 -26.35 27.98 23.38
C ALA A 86 -25.76 29.38 23.58
N ILE A 87 -26.55 30.26 24.18
CA ILE A 87 -26.12 31.58 24.64
C ILE A 87 -26.30 31.63 26.15
N LEU A 88 -25.20 31.79 26.88
CA LEU A 88 -25.13 31.72 28.34
C LEU A 88 -24.86 33.11 28.91
N GLN A 89 -25.59 33.52 29.95
CA GLN A 89 -25.20 34.68 30.77
C GLN A 89 -24.30 34.21 31.90
N VAL A 90 -23.03 34.63 31.88
CA VAL A 90 -22.06 34.36 32.94
C VAL A 90 -21.89 35.64 33.75
N VAL A 91 -22.27 35.60 35.02
CA VAL A 91 -22.03 36.72 35.93
C VAL A 91 -20.67 36.54 36.58
N ASP A 92 -19.71 37.37 36.17
CA ASP A 92 -18.40 37.44 36.76
C ASP A 92 -18.41 38.47 37.90
N ALA A 93 -17.88 38.09 39.07
CA ALA A 93 -17.91 38.95 40.27
C ALA A 93 -17.07 40.24 40.14
N ALA A 94 -16.10 40.28 39.22
CA ALA A 94 -15.23 41.43 38.96
C ALA A 94 -15.64 42.24 37.73
N THR A 95 -16.27 41.61 36.72
CA THR A 95 -16.58 42.28 35.42
C THR A 95 -18.08 42.35 35.06
N GLY A 96 -18.97 41.86 35.93
CA GLY A 96 -20.42 41.90 35.72
C GLY A 96 -20.96 40.77 34.84
N ALA A 97 -22.22 40.88 34.42
CA ALA A 97 -22.85 39.90 33.53
C ALA A 97 -22.27 40.01 32.11
N LYS A 98 -21.60 38.94 31.65
CA LYS A 98 -21.10 38.78 30.28
C LYS A 98 -21.83 37.65 29.57
N THR A 99 -22.23 37.89 28.34
CA THR A 99 -22.81 36.86 27.48
C THR A 99 -21.68 36.00 26.88
N LYS A 100 -21.75 34.68 27.05
CA LYS A 100 -20.83 33.70 26.46
C LYS A 100 -21.60 32.82 25.48
N ARG A 101 -21.13 32.71 24.24
CA ARG A 101 -21.71 31.84 23.22
C ARG A 101 -21.04 30.47 23.24
N GLU A 102 -21.82 29.42 23.06
CA GLU A 102 -21.33 28.07 22.85
C GLU A 102 -21.59 27.68 21.40
N TYR A 103 -20.53 27.39 20.66
CA TYR A 103 -20.58 27.09 19.24
C TYR A 103 -20.70 25.60 18.96
N GLU A 104 -21.36 25.25 17.85
CA GLU A 104 -21.27 23.91 17.29
C GLU A 104 -19.91 23.73 16.62
N ILE A 105 -19.15 22.73 17.07
CA ILE A 105 -17.82 22.42 16.54
C ILE A 105 -17.93 21.23 15.59
N CYS A 106 -17.24 21.29 14.45
CA CYS A 106 -17.08 20.18 13.54
C CYS A 106 -16.33 19.04 14.23
N LYS A 107 -16.93 17.85 14.27
CA LYS A 107 -16.36 16.69 14.96
C LYS A 107 -16.28 15.48 14.06
N VAL A 108 -15.28 14.65 14.34
CA VAL A 108 -15.07 13.35 13.72
C VAL A 108 -15.19 12.25 14.76
N PRO A 109 -15.66 11.04 14.38
CA PRO A 109 -15.68 9.91 15.28
C PRO A 109 -14.26 9.58 15.72
N ALA A 110 -14.09 9.12 16.96
CA ALA A 110 -12.80 8.76 17.50
C ALA A 110 -12.95 7.62 18.50
N GLY A 111 -11.96 6.72 18.53
CA GLY A 111 -11.94 5.61 19.48
C GLY A 111 -11.37 4.32 18.90
N ASN A 112 -11.30 3.30 19.74
CA ASN A 112 -10.70 2.01 19.38
C ASN A 112 -11.51 1.25 18.30
N SER A 113 -12.80 1.54 18.15
CA SER A 113 -13.68 0.86 17.18
C SER A 113 -13.41 1.26 15.72
N LEU A 114 -12.57 2.27 15.47
CA LEU A 114 -12.14 2.64 14.12
C LEU A 114 -11.08 1.69 13.54
N ALA A 115 -10.44 0.87 14.36
CA ALA A 115 -9.40 -0.02 13.88
C ALA A 115 -9.97 -1.07 12.91
N GLY A 116 -9.39 -1.16 11.71
CA GLY A 116 -9.89 -2.01 10.62
C GLY A 116 -10.75 -1.28 9.61
N GLU A 117 -11.21 -0.08 9.95
CA GLU A 117 -12.16 0.67 9.12
C GLU A 117 -11.45 1.51 8.05
N VAL A 118 -12.15 1.71 6.94
CA VAL A 118 -11.82 2.68 5.90
C VAL A 118 -12.84 3.79 5.99
N VAL A 119 -12.39 5.03 6.16
CA VAL A 119 -13.25 6.19 6.35
C VAL A 119 -12.82 7.38 5.50
N ASP A 120 -13.77 8.26 5.18
CA ASP A 120 -13.51 9.55 4.55
C ASP A 120 -13.06 10.62 5.56
N PHE A 121 -12.92 11.85 5.07
CA PHE A 121 -12.50 13.01 5.87
C PHE A 121 -13.47 13.39 7.01
N LEU A 122 -14.72 12.91 7.05
CA LEU A 122 -15.64 13.11 8.17
C LEU A 122 -15.79 11.85 9.05
N GLY A 123 -15.03 10.79 8.78
CA GLY A 123 -15.11 9.53 9.52
C GLY A 123 -16.31 8.66 9.11
N ARG A 124 -16.78 8.80 7.88
CA ARG A 124 -17.86 8.00 7.29
C ARG A 124 -17.24 6.91 6.39
N PRO A 125 -17.80 5.70 6.33
CA PRO A 125 -17.40 4.75 5.29
C PRO A 125 -17.55 5.37 3.89
N PRO A 126 -16.67 5.06 2.92
CA PRO A 126 -16.79 5.58 1.55
C PRO A 126 -18.19 5.34 0.97
N GLY A 127 -18.83 6.40 0.46
CA GLY A 127 -20.19 6.36 -0.08
C GLY A 127 -21.32 6.42 0.96
N SER A 128 -21.01 6.42 2.26
CA SER A 128 -22.00 6.57 3.34
C SER A 128 -22.14 8.03 3.78
N LEU A 129 -23.35 8.41 4.16
CA LEU A 129 -23.62 9.69 4.83
C LEU A 129 -23.50 9.59 6.36
N GLN A 130 -23.44 8.37 6.91
CA GLN A 130 -23.38 8.15 8.35
C GLN A 130 -21.94 7.89 8.81
N GLN A 131 -21.55 8.55 9.90
CA GLN A 131 -20.28 8.30 10.57
C GLN A 131 -20.28 6.92 11.20
N ILE A 132 -19.08 6.35 11.35
CA ILE A 132 -18.92 5.12 12.13
C ILE A 132 -19.38 5.36 13.57
N GLY A 133 -20.20 4.45 14.09
CA GLY A 133 -20.70 4.52 15.45
C GLY A 133 -19.56 4.37 16.45
N THR A 134 -19.16 5.49 17.08
CA THR A 134 -18.14 5.52 18.13
C THR A 134 -18.70 6.16 19.39
N SER A 135 -18.22 5.71 20.56
CA SER A 135 -18.62 6.29 21.85
C SER A 135 -17.96 7.64 22.15
N ALA A 136 -16.97 8.05 21.36
CA ALA A 136 -16.28 9.31 21.47
C ALA A 136 -16.15 10.00 20.10
N SER A 137 -15.96 11.32 20.15
CA SER A 137 -15.74 12.17 18.99
C SER A 137 -14.72 13.24 19.34
N MET A 138 -13.90 13.66 18.39
CA MET A 138 -12.93 14.75 18.56
C MET A 138 -13.26 15.92 17.63
N PRO A 139 -12.94 17.16 18.00
CA PRO A 139 -12.93 18.26 17.04
C PRO A 139 -12.06 17.93 15.83
N LEU A 140 -12.50 18.35 14.63
CA LEU A 140 -11.73 18.18 13.39
C LEU A 140 -10.39 18.93 13.47
N PHE A 141 -10.40 20.12 14.07
CA PHE A 141 -9.23 20.93 14.31
C PHE A 141 -8.99 21.03 15.82
N ASN A 142 -7.79 20.64 16.26
CA ASN A 142 -7.35 20.80 17.65
C ASN A 142 -6.11 21.68 17.70
N SER A 143 -5.97 22.40 18.80
CA SER A 143 -4.73 23.08 19.13
C SER A 143 -3.65 22.08 19.53
N GLN A 144 -2.39 22.45 19.29
CA GLN A 144 -1.24 21.72 19.82
C GLN A 144 -1.26 21.67 21.35
N LEU A 145 -0.59 20.68 21.93
CA LEU A 145 -0.43 20.57 23.38
C LEU A 145 0.48 21.67 23.93
N ASP A 146 0.10 22.20 25.10
CA ASP A 146 0.93 23.12 25.87
C ASP A 146 2.23 22.47 26.34
N MET A 147 3.27 23.28 26.56
CA MET A 147 4.59 22.79 26.98
C MET A 147 4.55 21.95 28.26
N ASP A 148 3.75 22.35 29.25
CA ASP A 148 3.62 21.64 30.53
C ASP A 148 2.93 20.27 30.41
N SER A 149 2.21 20.04 29.31
CA SER A 149 1.52 18.78 29.04
C SER A 149 2.41 17.78 28.29
N ARG A 150 3.58 18.21 27.81
CA ARG A 150 4.53 17.39 27.05
C ARG A 150 5.55 16.75 27.98
N GLU A 151 6.08 15.62 27.54
CA GLU A 151 7.25 14.96 28.12
C GLU A 151 8.29 14.77 27.02
N GLN A 152 9.57 14.73 27.42
CA GLN A 152 10.64 14.46 26.49
C GLN A 152 10.56 13.02 25.94
N ILE A 153 10.93 12.84 24.68
CA ILE A 153 10.82 11.56 23.99
C ILE A 153 12.03 10.68 24.34
N PHE A 154 11.75 9.52 24.96
CA PHE A 154 12.76 8.51 25.35
C PHE A 154 12.36 7.07 24.97
N GLU A 155 11.15 6.87 24.44
CA GLU A 155 10.65 5.56 24.07
C GLU A 155 10.78 5.38 22.55
N PRO A 156 11.45 4.31 22.07
CA PRO A 156 11.58 4.07 20.63
C PRO A 156 10.26 3.64 20.00
N LEU A 157 10.07 4.02 18.74
CA LEU A 157 9.09 3.45 17.83
C LEU A 157 9.85 2.78 16.69
N VAL A 158 10.03 1.46 16.81
CA VAL A 158 10.73 0.64 15.80
C VAL A 158 9.83 0.53 14.58
N THR A 159 10.31 0.97 13.43
CA THR A 159 9.56 0.97 12.17
C THR A 159 9.60 -0.37 11.47
N GLY A 160 10.62 -1.20 11.73
CA GLY A 160 10.88 -2.39 10.95
C GLY A 160 11.65 -2.11 9.65
N VAL A 161 12.08 -0.86 9.44
CA VAL A 161 12.88 -0.45 8.29
C VAL A 161 14.31 -0.24 8.75
N LYS A 162 15.20 -1.17 8.38
CA LYS A 162 16.61 -1.19 8.82
C LYS A 162 17.27 0.18 8.71
N ALA A 163 17.11 0.84 7.55
CA ALA A 163 17.75 2.11 7.29
C ALA A 163 17.23 3.22 8.24
N VAL A 164 15.91 3.31 8.45
CA VAL A 164 15.31 4.30 9.35
C VAL A 164 15.69 4.01 10.79
N ASP A 165 15.50 2.78 11.25
CA ASP A 165 15.76 2.40 12.64
C ASP A 165 17.25 2.46 13.01
N ALA A 166 18.16 2.34 12.04
CA ALA A 166 19.61 2.43 12.24
C ALA A 166 20.18 3.85 12.03
N LEU A 167 19.70 4.62 11.05
CA LEU A 167 20.30 5.93 10.75
C LEU A 167 19.45 7.07 11.28
N THR A 168 18.12 6.98 11.26
CA THR A 168 17.18 8.03 11.68
C THR A 168 16.11 7.49 12.62
N PRO A 169 16.50 7.10 13.84
CA PRO A 169 15.59 6.43 14.76
C PRO A 169 14.39 7.32 15.09
N LEU A 170 13.23 6.67 15.16
CA LEU A 170 11.96 7.30 15.44
C LEU A 170 11.54 7.05 16.89
N GLY A 171 11.16 8.11 17.60
CA GLY A 171 10.65 8.06 18.96
C GLY A 171 9.13 8.17 19.04
N ARG A 172 8.54 7.65 20.11
CA ARG A 172 7.11 7.78 20.43
C ARG A 172 6.77 9.24 20.76
N GLY A 173 5.98 9.89 19.90
CA GLY A 173 5.63 11.30 20.01
C GLY A 173 6.40 12.22 19.05
N GLN A 174 7.30 11.68 18.23
CA GLN A 174 8.13 12.42 17.28
C GLN A 174 7.39 12.68 15.96
N ALA A 175 7.69 13.78 15.26
CA ALA A 175 7.36 13.96 13.85
C ALA A 175 8.57 13.72 12.96
N LEU A 176 8.54 12.70 12.10
CA LEU A 176 9.59 12.41 11.13
C LEU A 176 9.09 12.63 9.71
N MET A 177 9.83 13.43 8.96
CA MET A 177 9.56 13.67 7.55
C MET A 177 10.19 12.57 6.69
N VAL A 178 9.47 12.05 5.70
CA VAL A 178 9.94 11.08 4.71
C VAL A 178 9.88 11.76 3.34
N THR A 179 11.03 12.05 2.77
CA THR A 179 11.14 12.82 1.53
C THR A 179 12.02 12.12 0.50
N GLY A 180 11.89 12.46 -0.77
CA GLY A 180 12.65 11.89 -1.87
C GLY A 180 11.93 12.05 -3.21
N LEU A 181 12.66 11.79 -4.29
CA LEU A 181 12.12 11.87 -5.66
C LEU A 181 10.91 10.92 -5.87
N PRO A 182 10.03 11.19 -6.84
CA PRO A 182 8.99 10.26 -7.24
C PRO A 182 9.59 8.88 -7.60
N GLY A 183 8.90 7.82 -7.15
CA GLY A 183 9.32 6.43 -7.36
C GLY A 183 10.41 5.89 -6.43
N THR A 184 10.87 6.63 -5.42
CA THR A 184 11.90 6.14 -4.47
C THR A 184 11.38 5.20 -3.38
N GLY A 185 10.08 4.92 -3.33
CA GLY A 185 9.49 3.99 -2.35
C GLY A 185 8.98 4.62 -1.05
N LYS A 186 8.69 5.93 -1.02
CA LYS A 186 8.17 6.64 0.16
C LYS A 186 6.93 5.99 0.79
N THR A 187 5.90 5.73 -0.02
CA THR A 187 4.67 5.03 0.39
C THR A 187 4.98 3.61 0.86
N SER A 188 5.89 2.89 0.20
CA SER A 188 6.30 1.55 0.63
C SER A 188 6.94 1.57 2.02
N LEU A 189 7.84 2.52 2.29
CA LEU A 189 8.43 2.72 3.61
C LEU A 189 7.37 3.04 4.66
N ALA A 190 6.40 3.90 4.33
CA ALA A 190 5.33 4.29 5.23
C ALA A 190 4.39 3.11 5.58
N VAL A 191 4.06 2.28 4.59
CA VAL A 191 3.32 1.02 4.80
C VAL A 191 4.13 0.07 5.68
N ASP A 192 5.42 -0.09 5.43
CA ASP A 192 6.27 -0.98 6.23
C ASP A 192 6.38 -0.52 7.68
N ALA A 193 6.45 0.79 7.93
CA ALA A 193 6.41 1.36 9.27
C ALA A 193 5.12 0.98 10.03
N VAL A 194 3.98 0.91 9.33
CA VAL A 194 2.70 0.44 9.90
C VAL A 194 2.69 -1.07 10.11
N LEU A 195 3.19 -1.85 9.15
CA LEU A 195 3.31 -3.31 9.29
C LEU A 195 4.23 -3.70 10.47
N GLY A 196 5.29 -2.92 10.71
CA GLY A 196 6.21 -3.10 11.84
C GLY A 196 5.55 -2.95 13.22
N GLN A 197 4.35 -2.36 13.31
CA GLN A 197 3.66 -2.15 14.59
C GLN A 197 2.87 -3.37 15.09
N ARG A 198 2.86 -4.48 14.35
CA ARG A 198 2.04 -5.68 14.67
C ARG A 198 2.23 -6.21 16.10
N ARG A 199 3.42 -6.07 16.69
CA ARG A 199 3.75 -6.53 18.05
C ARG A 199 4.04 -5.41 19.04
N SER A 200 3.90 -4.15 18.64
CA SER A 200 4.31 -2.99 19.47
C SER A 200 3.18 -2.42 20.35
N GLY A 201 1.93 -2.82 20.08
CA GLY A 201 0.73 -2.28 20.72
C GLY A 201 0.39 -0.85 20.27
N VAL A 202 1.04 -0.35 19.23
CA VAL A 202 0.78 0.98 18.64
C VAL A 202 -0.41 0.89 17.69
N ARG A 203 -1.34 1.83 17.82
CA ARG A 203 -2.47 2.00 16.88
C ARG A 203 -2.03 2.85 15.69
N CYS A 204 -2.55 2.56 14.51
CA CYS A 204 -2.14 3.25 13.29
C CYS A 204 -3.31 3.98 12.63
N PHE A 205 -3.05 5.18 12.12
CA PHE A 205 -3.95 5.90 11.22
C PHE A 205 -3.17 6.21 9.95
N TYR A 206 -3.67 5.79 8.80
CA TYR A 206 -3.04 6.05 7.50
C TYR A 206 -3.92 7.00 6.71
N ALA A 207 -3.50 8.24 6.51
CA ALA A 207 -4.20 9.19 5.66
C ALA A 207 -3.67 9.06 4.22
N ALA A 208 -4.46 8.43 3.36
CA ALA A 208 -4.20 8.26 1.93
C ALA A 208 -4.89 9.39 1.15
N VAL A 209 -4.16 10.48 0.90
CA VAL A 209 -4.72 11.75 0.45
C VAL A 209 -4.16 12.11 -0.92
N GLY A 210 -5.05 12.44 -1.86
CA GLY A 210 -4.65 12.81 -3.23
C GLY A 210 -4.20 11.63 -4.10
N LEU A 211 -4.28 10.39 -3.59
CA LEU A 211 -3.93 9.18 -4.32
C LEU A 211 -5.10 8.70 -5.21
N ARG A 212 -4.79 8.00 -6.30
CA ARG A 212 -5.82 7.32 -7.11
C ARG A 212 -6.45 6.19 -6.33
N GLU A 213 -7.69 5.84 -6.64
CA GLU A 213 -8.40 4.77 -5.94
C GLU A 213 -7.66 3.42 -6.04
N GLU A 214 -7.04 3.13 -7.18
CA GLU A 214 -6.22 1.92 -7.38
C GLU A 214 -5.02 1.88 -6.42
N GLU A 215 -4.35 3.02 -6.22
CA GLU A 215 -3.22 3.14 -5.29
C GLU A 215 -3.68 2.98 -3.83
N GLN A 216 -4.84 3.55 -3.48
CA GLN A 216 -5.47 3.36 -2.16
C GLN A 216 -5.83 1.88 -1.91
N ARG A 217 -6.43 1.20 -2.90
CA ARG A 217 -6.72 -0.23 -2.82
C ARG A 217 -5.44 -1.06 -2.72
N MET A 218 -4.36 -0.67 -3.41
CA MET A 218 -3.06 -1.31 -3.30
C MET A 218 -2.49 -1.21 -1.87
N ILE A 219 -2.56 -0.03 -1.25
CA ILE A 219 -2.15 0.19 0.15
C ILE A 219 -2.99 -0.68 1.08
N LEU A 220 -4.32 -0.65 0.95
CA LEU A 220 -5.23 -1.47 1.76
C LEU A 220 -4.92 -2.97 1.61
N GLY A 221 -4.73 -3.44 0.38
CA GLY A 221 -4.38 -4.84 0.10
C GLY A 221 -3.02 -5.26 0.66
N ARG A 222 -2.05 -4.33 0.73
CA ARG A 222 -0.76 -4.57 1.42
C ARG A 222 -0.95 -4.66 2.94
N LEU A 223 -1.72 -3.75 3.54
CA LEU A 223 -2.04 -3.77 4.96
C LEU A 223 -2.83 -5.03 5.35
N GLN A 224 -3.76 -5.48 4.51
CA GLN A 224 -4.52 -6.72 4.70
C GLN A 224 -3.63 -7.96 4.65
N ARG A 225 -2.80 -8.11 3.61
CA ARG A 225 -1.84 -9.23 3.48
C ARG A 225 -0.84 -9.27 4.64
N GLY A 226 -0.41 -8.11 5.13
CA GLY A 226 0.46 -8.01 6.30
C GLY A 226 -0.24 -8.21 7.66
N GLY A 227 -1.57 -8.31 7.69
CA GLY A 227 -2.35 -8.46 8.93
C GLY A 227 -2.39 -7.20 9.80
N ALA A 228 -2.23 -6.01 9.20
CA ALA A 228 -2.16 -4.73 9.90
C ALA A 228 -3.49 -4.00 10.01
N THR A 229 -4.52 -4.42 9.27
CA THR A 229 -5.86 -3.81 9.32
C THR A 229 -6.45 -3.81 10.72
N GLN A 230 -6.27 -4.88 11.50
CA GLN A 230 -6.79 -5.03 12.87
C GLN A 230 -6.39 -3.90 13.84
N TYR A 231 -5.34 -3.13 13.54
CA TYR A 231 -4.88 -2.00 14.35
C TYR A 231 -4.73 -0.69 13.56
N THR A 232 -5.13 -0.68 12.29
CA THR A 232 -4.96 0.46 11.39
C THR A 232 -6.31 0.98 10.92
N THR A 233 -6.54 2.29 10.99
CA THR A 233 -7.66 2.97 10.33
C THR A 233 -7.14 3.65 9.07
N LEU A 234 -7.77 3.42 7.91
CA LEU A 234 -7.42 4.10 6.67
C LEU A 234 -8.35 5.30 6.47
N VAL A 235 -7.81 6.51 6.46
CA VAL A 235 -8.54 7.74 6.15
C VAL A 235 -8.26 8.12 4.70
N THR A 236 -9.29 8.17 3.85
CA THR A 236 -9.12 8.37 2.42
C THR A 236 -9.69 9.72 1.96
N ALA A 237 -8.95 10.35 1.05
CA ALA A 237 -9.46 11.42 0.21
C ALA A 237 -8.86 11.22 -1.20
N PRO A 238 -9.63 10.70 -2.17
CA PRO A 238 -9.11 10.36 -3.50
C PRO A 238 -8.59 11.59 -4.24
N ALA A 239 -7.81 11.39 -5.31
CA ALA A 239 -7.27 12.47 -6.14
C ALA A 239 -8.35 13.46 -6.64
N GLY A 240 -9.56 12.98 -6.93
CA GLY A 240 -10.70 13.80 -7.34
C GLY A 240 -11.42 14.55 -6.21
N ALA A 241 -11.09 14.30 -4.94
CA ALA A 241 -11.64 15.04 -3.80
C ALA A 241 -11.16 16.49 -3.82
N SER A 242 -11.95 17.42 -3.27
CA SER A 242 -11.57 18.83 -3.25
C SER A 242 -10.35 19.08 -2.36
N LEU A 243 -9.66 20.20 -2.56
CA LEU A 243 -8.51 20.56 -1.72
C LEU A 243 -8.89 20.65 -0.24
N GLY A 244 -10.11 21.14 0.05
CA GLY A 244 -10.63 21.19 1.41
C GLY A 244 -10.85 19.82 2.03
N GLU A 245 -11.42 18.87 1.28
CA GLU A 245 -11.64 17.50 1.74
C GLU A 245 -10.31 16.77 2.01
N ARG A 246 -9.32 16.95 1.12
CA ARG A 246 -7.96 16.43 1.29
C ARG A 246 -7.31 16.95 2.57
N TYR A 247 -7.41 18.26 2.82
CA TYR A 247 -6.89 18.86 4.04
C TYR A 247 -7.65 18.40 5.30
N ALA A 248 -8.99 18.24 5.22
CA ALA A 248 -9.80 17.70 6.30
C ALA A 248 -9.41 16.25 6.63
N ALA A 249 -9.12 15.40 5.64
CA ALA A 249 -8.71 14.01 5.87
C ALA A 249 -7.43 13.92 6.73
N ILE A 250 -6.44 14.78 6.45
CA ILE A 250 -5.23 14.90 7.27
C ILE A 250 -5.57 15.32 8.70
N CYS A 251 -6.42 16.33 8.86
CA CYS A 251 -6.82 16.81 10.18
C CYS A 251 -7.58 15.74 10.98
N SER A 252 -8.46 14.98 10.31
CA SER A 252 -9.23 13.88 10.88
C SER A 252 -8.36 12.74 11.37
N ALA A 253 -7.37 12.31 10.57
CA ALA A 253 -6.44 11.28 10.98
C ALA A 253 -5.67 11.68 12.25
N CYS A 254 -5.20 12.94 12.32
CA CYS A 254 -4.57 13.48 13.52
C CYS A 254 -5.55 13.51 14.70
N SER A 255 -6.79 14.01 14.52
CA SER A 255 -7.77 14.11 15.61
C SER A 255 -8.18 12.74 16.17
N MET A 256 -8.34 11.74 15.30
CA MET A 256 -8.61 10.36 15.71
C MET A 256 -7.44 9.79 16.53
N GLY A 257 -6.20 10.06 16.10
CA GLY A 257 -4.99 9.68 16.84
C GLY A 257 -4.83 10.37 18.19
N GLU A 258 -5.13 11.67 18.26
CA GLU A 258 -5.08 12.46 19.51
C GLU A 258 -5.99 11.87 20.59
N ARG A 259 -7.18 11.38 20.23
CA ARG A 259 -8.08 10.73 21.19
C ARG A 259 -7.43 9.55 21.91
N LEU A 260 -6.64 8.75 21.19
CA LEU A 260 -5.97 7.57 21.73
C LEU A 260 -4.70 7.97 22.50
N ARG A 261 -3.95 8.96 22.00
CA ARG A 261 -2.85 9.62 22.73
C ARG A 261 -3.31 10.10 24.11
N ASP A 262 -4.40 10.86 24.15
CA ASP A 262 -4.95 11.45 25.38
C ASP A 262 -5.61 10.39 26.29
N ALA A 263 -5.84 9.18 25.76
CA ALA A 263 -6.24 8.01 26.53
C ALA A 263 -5.07 7.28 27.19
N GLY A 264 -3.82 7.67 26.93
CA GLY A 264 -2.62 6.97 27.38
C GLY A 264 -2.09 5.92 26.40
N GLN A 265 -2.66 5.81 25.20
CA GLN A 265 -2.18 4.88 24.17
C GLN A 265 -1.11 5.51 23.28
N HIS A 266 -0.42 4.68 22.51
CA HIS A 266 0.57 5.10 21.53
C HIS A 266 0.04 4.94 20.11
N VAL A 267 0.23 5.97 19.29
CA VAL A 267 -0.31 6.06 17.95
C VAL A 267 0.78 6.43 16.95
N LEU A 268 0.75 5.81 15.78
CA LEU A 268 1.47 6.23 14.58
C LEU A 268 0.45 6.75 13.56
N VAL A 269 0.59 8.01 13.15
CA VAL A 269 -0.21 8.58 12.06
C VAL A 269 0.69 8.82 10.86
N VAL A 270 0.33 8.24 9.73
CA VAL A 270 1.00 8.43 8.44
C VAL A 270 0.18 9.39 7.60
N LEU A 271 0.82 10.42 7.05
CA LEU A 271 0.21 11.37 6.12
C LEU A 271 0.85 11.20 4.74
N ASP A 272 0.14 10.53 3.81
CA ASP A 272 0.61 10.15 2.48
C ASP A 272 -0.29 10.73 1.37
N ASP A 273 0.03 11.89 0.79
CA ASP A 273 1.11 12.82 1.18
C ASP A 273 0.56 14.08 1.87
N ILE A 274 1.45 14.90 2.44
CA ILE A 274 1.06 16.15 3.10
C ILE A 274 1.04 17.34 2.12
N SER A 275 1.31 17.16 0.83
CA SER A 275 1.47 18.25 -0.16
C SER A 275 0.22 19.14 -0.25
N CYS A 276 -0.96 18.61 0.08
CA CYS A 276 -2.20 19.39 0.09
C CYS A 276 -2.19 20.56 1.10
N ILE A 277 -1.38 20.51 2.17
CA ILE A 277 -1.25 21.65 3.10
C ILE A 277 -0.55 22.84 2.42
N VAL A 278 0.41 22.56 1.55
CA VAL A 278 1.13 23.58 0.78
C VAL A 278 0.19 24.19 -0.24
N GLN A 279 -0.52 23.34 -0.99
CA GLN A 279 -1.54 23.77 -1.95
C GLN A 279 -2.63 24.63 -1.27
N MET A 280 -3.04 24.26 -0.05
CA MET A 280 -4.01 25.03 0.73
C MET A 280 -3.47 26.42 1.08
N TRP A 281 -2.22 26.51 1.54
CA TRP A 281 -1.59 27.79 1.84
C TRP A 281 -1.44 28.67 0.58
N GLU A 282 -1.01 28.08 -0.53
CA GLU A 282 -0.90 28.77 -1.82
C GLU A 282 -2.28 29.28 -2.27
N ARG A 283 -3.33 28.47 -2.14
CA ARG A 283 -4.70 28.89 -2.48
C ARG A 283 -5.19 30.03 -1.59
N ILE A 284 -4.96 29.96 -0.28
CA ILE A 284 -5.27 31.07 0.64
C ILE A 284 -4.53 32.33 0.21
N THR A 285 -3.25 32.22 -0.13
CA THR A 285 -2.41 33.36 -0.52
C THR A 285 -2.90 34.01 -1.81
N VAL A 286 -3.20 33.19 -2.83
CA VAL A 286 -3.75 33.65 -4.12
C VAL A 286 -5.12 34.30 -3.91
N ALA A 287 -6.00 33.64 -3.16
CA ALA A 287 -7.34 34.17 -2.88
C ALA A 287 -7.27 35.52 -2.14
N MET A 288 -6.33 35.67 -1.21
CA MET A 288 -6.06 36.95 -0.54
C MET A 288 -5.55 38.05 -1.49
N ALA A 289 -4.85 37.69 -2.56
CA ALA A 289 -4.35 38.62 -3.56
C ALA A 289 -5.41 39.00 -4.61
N GLU A 290 -6.34 38.08 -4.90
CA GLU A 290 -7.46 38.30 -5.84
C GLU A 290 -8.55 39.21 -5.25
N LEU A 291 -8.73 39.22 -3.92
CA LEU A 291 -9.51 40.25 -3.25
C LEU A 291 -8.91 41.61 -3.62
N SER A 292 -9.69 42.46 -4.32
CA SER A 292 -9.14 43.62 -5.01
C SER A 292 -8.23 44.45 -4.08
N PRO A 293 -7.15 45.07 -4.55
CA PRO A 293 -6.30 45.89 -3.69
C PRO A 293 -7.08 46.95 -2.93
N GLU A 294 -8.22 47.42 -3.48
CA GLU A 294 -9.13 48.36 -2.82
C GLU A 294 -9.98 47.69 -1.73
N GLN A 295 -10.47 46.45 -1.93
CA GLN A 295 -11.20 45.65 -0.94
C GLN A 295 -10.27 45.15 0.19
N ALA A 296 -9.05 44.74 -0.13
CA ALA A 296 -8.02 44.38 0.84
C ALA A 296 -7.50 45.61 1.61
N ARG A 297 -7.41 46.79 0.97
CA ARG A 297 -7.10 48.08 1.62
C ARG A 297 -8.25 48.59 2.48
N GLN A 298 -9.50 48.47 2.05
CA GLN A 298 -10.69 48.79 2.86
C GLN A 298 -10.79 47.89 4.09
N ALA A 299 -10.37 46.61 3.97
CA ALA A 299 -10.27 45.68 5.09
C ALA A 299 -9.05 45.92 6.01
N SER A 300 -8.04 46.68 5.57
CA SER A 300 -6.82 46.97 6.33
C SER A 300 -6.42 48.45 6.23
N ALA A 301 -6.99 49.26 7.14
CA ALA A 301 -6.85 50.72 7.19
C ALA A 301 -5.41 51.28 7.28
N ARG A 302 -4.41 50.45 7.59
CA ARG A 302 -3.02 50.86 7.87
C ARG A 302 -2.14 51.10 6.65
N ALA A 303 -2.49 50.58 5.47
CA ALA A 303 -1.62 50.60 4.30
C ALA A 303 -1.71 51.89 3.46
N ALA A 304 -2.72 52.73 3.69
CA ALA A 304 -2.99 53.92 2.88
C ALA A 304 -2.10 55.14 3.24
N GLU A 305 -1.33 55.07 4.32
CA GLU A 305 -0.61 56.21 4.90
C GLU A 305 0.93 56.14 4.71
N LEU A 306 1.45 55.10 4.05
CA LEU A 306 2.89 54.82 3.96
C LEU A 306 3.52 55.43 2.69
N ASP A 307 4.72 56.01 2.82
CA ASP A 307 5.51 56.50 1.69
C ASP A 307 6.28 55.37 0.96
N SER A 308 7.01 55.67 -0.12
CA SER A 308 7.65 54.65 -0.97
C SER A 308 8.77 53.83 -0.29
N GLU A 309 9.52 54.40 0.66
CA GLU A 309 10.53 53.65 1.42
C GLU A 309 9.86 52.79 2.49
N GLN A 310 8.85 53.35 3.18
CA GLN A 310 8.03 52.63 4.14
C GLN A 310 7.20 51.53 3.47
N LEU A 311 6.82 51.68 2.20
CA LEU A 311 6.16 50.65 1.40
C LEU A 311 7.09 49.49 1.09
N VAL A 312 8.37 49.72 0.77
CA VAL A 312 9.36 48.64 0.56
C VAL A 312 9.67 47.91 1.87
N GLU A 313 9.81 48.64 2.98
CA GLU A 313 9.94 48.03 4.31
C GLU A 313 8.68 47.27 4.73
N TYR A 314 7.50 47.82 4.44
CA TYR A 314 6.21 47.19 4.68
C TYR A 314 6.01 45.95 3.79
N GLU A 315 6.44 45.97 2.53
CA GLU A 315 6.46 44.81 1.63
C GLU A 315 7.43 43.75 2.13
N GLY A 316 8.63 44.11 2.56
CA GLY A 316 9.57 43.20 3.23
C GLY A 316 9.00 42.62 4.55
N MET A 317 8.28 43.44 5.32
CA MET A 317 7.57 43.03 6.53
C MET A 317 6.40 42.11 6.20
N LEU A 318 5.67 42.34 5.10
CA LEU A 318 4.58 41.49 4.64
C LEU A 318 5.09 40.16 4.12
N VAL A 319 6.20 40.13 3.39
CA VAL A 319 6.85 38.89 2.91
C VAL A 319 7.35 38.06 4.10
N SER A 320 8.02 38.69 5.06
CA SER A 320 8.47 38.00 6.28
C SER A 320 7.32 37.57 7.18
N ALA A 321 6.26 38.37 7.31
CA ALA A 321 5.04 38.01 8.02
C ALA A 321 4.30 36.87 7.32
N ALA A 322 4.25 36.83 5.98
CA ALA A 322 3.64 35.75 5.22
C ALA A 322 4.41 34.43 5.40
N ALA A 323 5.74 34.47 5.39
CA ALA A 323 6.56 33.29 5.68
C ALA A 323 6.37 32.80 7.13
N ALA A 324 6.32 33.72 8.10
CA ALA A 324 6.05 33.39 9.51
C ALA A 324 4.65 32.78 9.70
N GLN A 325 3.63 33.34 9.05
CA GLN A 325 2.26 32.83 9.07
C GLN A 325 2.15 31.46 8.38
N ARG A 326 2.83 31.27 7.24
CA ARG A 326 2.94 29.97 6.57
C ARG A 326 3.54 28.92 7.49
N ARG A 327 4.66 29.27 8.14
CA ARG A 327 5.32 28.37 9.10
C ARG A 327 4.42 28.05 10.29
N GLN A 328 3.69 29.04 10.81
CA GLN A 328 2.70 28.83 11.88
C GLN A 328 1.57 27.89 11.42
N PHE A 329 1.09 28.07 10.19
CA PHE A 329 0.06 27.21 9.59
C PHE A 329 0.54 25.77 9.48
N PHE A 330 1.75 25.52 8.94
CA PHE A 330 2.33 24.18 8.89
C PHE A 330 2.59 23.59 10.28
N SER A 331 3.09 24.42 11.21
CA SER A 331 3.38 24.01 12.59
C SER A 331 2.12 23.58 13.34
N SER A 332 0.98 24.23 13.07
CA SER A 332 -0.30 23.92 13.72
C SER A 332 -0.73 22.45 13.56
N LEU A 333 -0.32 21.81 12.46
CA LEU A 333 -0.58 20.40 12.21
C LEU A 333 0.52 19.52 12.81
N ILE A 334 1.80 19.83 12.56
CA ILE A 334 2.93 18.97 12.92
C ILE A 334 3.15 18.93 14.44
N GLN A 335 2.99 20.07 15.13
CA GLN A 335 3.18 20.16 16.58
C GLN A 335 2.05 19.53 17.40
N ARG A 336 1.03 18.96 16.74
CA ARG A 336 0.06 18.07 17.38
C ARG A 336 0.70 16.75 17.79
N SER A 337 1.76 16.33 17.08
CA SER A 337 2.64 15.24 17.55
C SER A 337 3.26 15.60 18.90
N ALA A 338 3.20 14.64 19.83
CA ALA A 338 3.80 14.79 21.14
C ALA A 338 3.78 13.47 21.91
N LYS A 339 4.71 13.37 22.86
CA LYS A 339 4.59 12.51 24.03
C LYS A 339 3.91 13.30 25.14
N VAL A 340 2.76 12.81 25.60
CA VAL A 340 2.03 13.39 26.73
C VAL A 340 2.73 13.00 28.02
N HIS A 341 2.77 13.92 28.97
CA HIS A 341 3.37 13.68 30.28
C HIS A 341 2.68 12.52 31.02
N ARG A 342 3.45 11.66 31.71
CA ARG A 342 2.91 10.51 32.51
C ARG A 342 1.77 10.88 33.46
N ARG A 343 1.82 12.07 34.06
CA ARG A 343 0.73 12.62 34.92
C ARG A 343 -0.62 12.73 34.20
N LEU A 344 -0.59 12.88 32.87
CA LEU A 344 -1.72 12.93 31.96
C LEU A 344 -1.80 11.62 31.15
N LYS A 345 -1.55 10.48 31.80
CA LYS A 345 -1.60 9.10 31.25
C LYS A 345 -0.47 8.67 30.32
N GLY A 346 0.41 9.57 29.86
CA GLY A 346 1.68 9.17 29.21
C GLY A 346 1.59 8.67 27.76
N GLY A 347 0.46 8.87 27.07
CA GLY A 347 0.30 8.42 25.67
C GLY A 347 1.12 9.23 24.68
N SER A 348 1.20 8.79 23.43
CA SER A 348 1.97 9.48 22.39
C SER A 348 1.33 9.42 21.02
N MET A 349 1.49 10.47 20.23
CA MET A 349 1.17 10.47 18.80
C MET A 349 2.44 10.79 18.01
N THR A 350 2.93 9.80 17.28
CA THR A 350 4.05 9.92 16.34
C THR A 350 3.51 10.21 14.95
N LEU A 351 4.12 11.15 14.23
CA LEU A 351 3.75 11.47 12.84
C LEU A 351 4.85 11.02 11.88
N LEU A 352 4.43 10.37 10.79
CA LEU A 352 5.27 10.12 9.62
C LEU A 352 4.72 10.93 8.45
N LEU A 353 5.45 11.96 8.04
CA LEU A 353 5.00 12.94 7.04
C LEU A 353 5.63 12.58 5.69
N VAL A 354 4.86 12.11 4.72
CA VAL A 354 5.38 11.83 3.37
C VAL A 354 5.34 13.10 2.54
N LEU A 355 6.47 13.49 1.95
CA LEU A 355 6.60 14.63 1.07
C LEU A 355 7.33 14.25 -0.24
N PRO A 356 6.85 14.67 -1.41
CA PRO A 356 7.59 14.54 -2.65
C PRO A 356 8.59 15.68 -2.83
N GLY A 357 9.82 15.32 -3.17
CA GLY A 357 10.90 16.26 -3.48
C GLY A 357 12.18 15.93 -2.71
N THR A 358 13.20 16.76 -2.81
CA THR A 358 14.48 16.54 -2.12
C THR A 358 14.93 17.84 -1.45
N PRO A 359 15.55 17.76 -0.25
CA PRO A 359 16.13 18.95 0.37
C PRO A 359 17.30 19.48 -0.47
N ALA A 360 17.69 20.75 -0.25
CA ALA A 360 18.91 21.26 -0.87
C ALA A 360 20.09 20.42 -0.36
N THR A 361 20.79 19.76 -1.27
CA THR A 361 21.89 18.85 -0.95
C THR A 361 23.18 19.60 -0.60
N GLY A 362 23.10 20.73 0.13
CA GLY A 362 24.26 21.61 0.40
C GLY A 362 25.02 22.04 -0.87
N GLN A 363 24.41 21.80 -2.03
CA GLN A 363 24.84 22.21 -3.34
C GLN A 363 23.79 23.21 -3.78
N HIS A 364 24.24 24.30 -4.40
CA HIS A 364 23.40 25.31 -5.04
C HIS A 364 22.81 26.40 -4.13
N ALA A 365 23.63 27.01 -3.26
CA ALA A 365 23.53 28.48 -3.25
C ALA A 365 23.97 28.92 -4.65
N SER A 366 23.11 29.64 -5.36
CA SER A 366 23.41 30.11 -6.70
C SER A 366 24.73 30.89 -6.68
N ALA A 367 25.46 30.90 -7.80
CA ALA A 367 26.67 31.70 -7.91
C ALA A 367 26.46 33.15 -7.43
N ALA A 368 25.27 33.72 -7.66
CA ALA A 368 24.87 35.03 -7.20
C ALA A 368 24.74 35.11 -5.66
N GLU A 369 24.10 34.14 -5.01
CA GLU A 369 23.92 34.09 -3.55
C GLU A 369 25.23 33.89 -2.81
N LEU A 370 26.12 33.02 -3.30
CA LEU A 370 27.45 32.82 -2.73
C LEU A 370 28.28 34.10 -2.83
N VAL A 371 28.17 34.82 -3.94
CA VAL A 371 28.89 36.08 -4.19
C VAL A 371 28.28 37.23 -3.37
N ALA A 372 26.97 37.22 -3.12
CA ALA A 372 26.27 38.22 -2.31
C ALA A 372 26.75 38.24 -0.86
N GLN A 373 27.21 37.10 -0.32
CA GLN A 373 27.77 36.99 1.03
C GLN A 373 29.07 37.79 1.21
N TYR A 374 29.81 38.06 0.13
CA TYR A 374 31.03 38.85 0.16
C TYR A 374 30.73 40.35 0.04
N LYS A 375 30.40 40.96 1.17
CA LYS A 375 30.06 42.40 1.26
C LYS A 375 31.18 43.35 0.81
N HIS A 376 32.44 42.89 0.81
CA HIS A 376 33.62 43.70 0.54
C HIS A 376 34.13 43.65 -0.92
N LEU A 377 33.53 42.84 -1.78
CA LEU A 377 33.92 42.76 -3.19
C LEU A 377 33.28 43.87 -4.02
N SER A 378 34.04 44.43 -4.96
CA SER A 378 33.49 45.39 -5.93
C SER A 378 32.49 44.71 -6.88
N PRO A 379 31.56 45.44 -7.51
CA PRO A 379 30.58 44.88 -8.45
C PRO A 379 31.22 44.08 -9.59
N GLU A 380 32.35 44.54 -10.13
CA GLU A 380 33.11 43.82 -11.16
C GLU A 380 33.75 42.52 -10.64
N GLN A 381 34.26 42.53 -9.39
CA GLN A 381 34.83 41.32 -8.77
C GLN A 381 33.75 40.30 -8.48
N LYS A 382 32.57 40.75 -8.03
CA LYS A 382 31.39 39.92 -7.84
C LYS A 382 30.95 39.27 -9.16
N ALA A 383 30.82 40.05 -10.23
CA ALA A 383 30.46 39.54 -11.54
C ALA A 383 31.47 38.51 -12.09
N LYS A 384 32.78 38.75 -11.90
CA LYS A 384 33.82 37.78 -12.29
C LYS A 384 33.77 36.49 -11.47
N LEU A 385 33.56 36.61 -10.16
CA LEU A 385 33.45 35.46 -9.25
C LEU A 385 32.19 34.65 -9.56
N GLU A 386 31.08 35.33 -9.84
CA GLU A 386 29.81 34.72 -10.24
C GLU A 386 29.94 33.98 -11.58
N ALA A 387 30.57 34.60 -12.58
CA ALA A 387 30.83 33.96 -13.88
C ALA A 387 31.74 32.73 -13.76
N ALA A 388 32.76 32.78 -12.89
CA ALA A 388 33.65 31.66 -12.61
C ALA A 388 32.97 30.53 -11.82
N LEU A 389 32.02 30.87 -10.95
CA LEU A 389 31.20 29.88 -10.22
C LEU A 389 30.15 29.24 -11.12
N ARG A 390 29.51 30.00 -12.02
CA ARG A 390 28.57 29.49 -13.03
C ARG A 390 29.20 28.52 -14.02
N THR A 391 30.48 28.69 -14.35
CA THR A 391 31.21 27.75 -15.21
C THR A 391 31.61 26.45 -14.50
N ARG A 392 31.61 26.43 -13.16
CA ARG A 392 31.99 25.26 -12.34
C ARG A 392 30.79 24.56 -11.69
N GLN A 393 29.68 25.26 -11.51
CA GLN A 393 28.44 24.68 -11.00
C GLN A 393 27.58 24.17 -12.16
N PRO A 394 27.01 22.96 -12.07
CA PRO A 394 25.96 22.56 -13.00
C PRO A 394 24.75 23.48 -12.83
N ALA A 395 23.96 23.64 -13.90
CA ALA A 395 22.70 24.38 -13.86
C ALA A 395 21.83 23.88 -12.69
N PRO A 396 21.05 24.76 -12.03
CA PRO A 396 20.16 24.33 -10.97
C PRO A 396 19.26 23.20 -11.51
N PRO A 397 19.13 22.08 -10.78
CA PRO A 397 18.35 20.95 -11.25
C PRO A 397 16.90 21.39 -11.45
N GLU A 398 16.32 21.09 -12.61
CA GLU A 398 14.90 21.28 -12.85
C GLU A 398 14.12 20.46 -11.81
N ILE A 399 13.15 21.12 -11.15
CA ILE A 399 12.29 20.46 -10.17
C ILE A 399 11.41 19.47 -10.94
N PRO A 400 11.53 18.14 -10.68
CA PRO A 400 10.75 17.16 -11.40
C PRO A 400 9.26 17.37 -11.15
N GLU A 401 8.43 17.04 -12.15
CA GLU A 401 6.98 17.15 -12.05
C GLU A 401 6.45 16.40 -10.81
N GLY A 402 5.52 17.04 -10.08
CA GLY A 402 4.96 16.52 -8.84
C GLY A 402 5.85 16.64 -7.60
N CYS A 403 7.03 17.27 -7.68
CA CYS A 403 7.84 17.60 -6.49
C CYS A 403 7.50 18.97 -5.92
N LEU A 404 7.57 19.09 -4.59
CA LEU A 404 7.53 20.39 -3.93
C LEU A 404 8.84 21.14 -4.15
N ARG A 405 8.75 22.48 -4.10
CA ARG A 405 9.93 23.34 -4.17
C ARG A 405 10.84 23.11 -2.96
N THR A 406 12.14 23.21 -3.18
CA THR A 406 13.16 22.94 -2.16
C THR A 406 12.98 23.81 -0.91
N GLU A 407 12.61 25.09 -1.08
CA GLU A 407 12.44 26.01 0.05
C GLU A 407 11.29 25.56 0.97
N VAL A 408 10.22 25.00 0.38
CA VAL A 408 9.09 24.45 1.15
C VAL A 408 9.53 23.22 1.92
N ILE A 409 10.34 22.35 1.31
CA ILE A 409 10.87 21.15 1.97
C ILE A 409 11.76 21.56 3.17
N GLU A 410 12.61 22.56 3.00
CA GLU A 410 13.44 23.09 4.09
C GLU A 410 12.61 23.70 5.22
N GLU A 411 11.48 24.33 4.92
CA GLU A 411 10.53 24.79 5.93
C GLU A 411 9.97 23.61 6.74
N PHE A 412 9.53 22.53 6.09
CA PHE A 412 9.10 21.33 6.80
C PHE A 412 10.22 20.71 7.64
N MET A 413 11.44 20.65 7.10
CA MET A 413 12.61 20.22 7.87
C MET A 413 12.79 21.09 9.11
N SER A 414 12.58 22.40 9.02
CA SER A 414 12.72 23.33 10.14
C SER A 414 11.63 23.17 11.23
N ILE A 415 10.54 22.47 10.94
CA ILE A 415 9.42 22.23 11.86
C ILE A 415 9.44 20.80 12.41
N ALA A 416 9.72 19.79 11.58
CA ALA A 416 9.75 18.38 11.97
C ALA A 416 10.93 18.07 12.91
N ASP A 417 10.85 16.98 13.67
CA ASP A 417 11.92 16.54 14.57
C ASP A 417 13.04 15.77 13.84
N GLY A 418 12.93 15.60 12.53
CA GLY A 418 13.92 14.92 11.71
C GLY A 418 13.39 14.64 10.31
N GLN A 419 14.27 14.08 9.48
CA GLN A 419 13.95 13.68 8.13
C GLN A 419 14.67 12.39 7.73
N ALA A 420 13.99 11.55 6.95
CA ALA A 420 14.53 10.44 6.20
C ALA A 420 14.43 10.79 4.71
N VAL A 421 15.58 10.91 4.06
CA VAL A 421 15.69 11.30 2.64
C VAL A 421 15.97 10.03 1.84
N LEU A 422 15.03 9.61 1.00
CA LEU A 422 15.14 8.40 0.22
C LEU A 422 15.96 8.64 -1.04
N GLU A 423 16.88 7.73 -1.31
CA GLU A 423 17.68 7.69 -2.52
C GLU A 423 17.13 6.64 -3.50
N ARG A 424 17.40 6.81 -4.79
CA ARG A 424 17.13 5.75 -5.77
C ARG A 424 18.14 4.63 -5.58
N VAL A 425 17.63 3.42 -5.38
CA VAL A 425 18.46 2.22 -5.38
C VAL A 425 18.79 1.88 -6.83
N ALA A 426 20.08 1.91 -7.18
CA ALA A 426 20.53 1.53 -8.52
C ALA A 426 20.19 0.05 -8.78
N SER A 427 19.38 -0.24 -9.81
CA SER A 427 19.10 -1.61 -10.22
C SER A 427 20.32 -2.17 -10.94
N SER A 428 20.86 -3.31 -10.49
CA SER A 428 21.75 -4.10 -11.33
C SER A 428 20.98 -4.57 -12.57
N SER A 429 21.58 -4.38 -13.75
CA SER A 429 21.04 -4.64 -15.09
C SER A 429 20.11 -5.85 -15.21
N ALA A 430 18.99 -5.67 -15.94
CA ALA A 430 18.05 -6.73 -16.25
C ALA A 430 16.58 -6.41 -15.83
N ALA A 431 16.42 -5.77 -14.66
CA ALA A 431 15.35 -6.12 -13.70
C ALA A 431 14.17 -5.18 -13.55
N GLY A 432 13.84 -4.38 -14.56
CA GLY A 432 12.86 -3.31 -14.35
C GLY A 432 13.26 -2.36 -13.19
N PRO A 433 12.36 -1.47 -12.74
CA PRO A 433 12.64 -0.56 -11.65
C PRO A 433 12.74 -1.32 -10.31
N SER A 434 13.84 -1.12 -9.58
CA SER A 434 14.01 -1.65 -8.23
C SER A 434 12.89 -1.15 -7.31
N THR A 435 12.15 -2.08 -6.70
CA THR A 435 11.09 -1.74 -5.73
C THR A 435 11.65 -1.49 -4.32
N ALA A 436 12.93 -1.76 -4.09
CA ALA A 436 13.61 -1.56 -2.82
C ALA A 436 13.92 -0.08 -2.58
N PHE A 437 13.96 0.30 -1.30
CA PHE A 437 14.26 1.67 -0.89
C PHE A 437 15.48 1.71 0.05
N SER A 438 16.19 2.84 0.00
CA SER A 438 17.35 3.19 0.83
C SER A 438 17.26 4.66 1.19
N ILE A 439 17.96 5.07 2.24
CA ILE A 439 18.03 6.48 2.65
C ILE A 439 19.46 7.03 2.57
N ASP A 440 19.56 8.34 2.34
CA ASP A 440 20.80 9.08 2.37
C ASP A 440 21.27 9.24 3.84
N PRO A 441 22.42 8.70 4.22
CA PRO A 441 22.92 8.78 5.59
C PRO A 441 23.34 10.19 6.03
N GLN A 442 23.68 11.09 5.10
CA GLN A 442 24.08 12.47 5.39
C GLN A 442 22.86 13.37 5.49
N ALA A 443 21.96 13.29 4.51
CA ALA A 443 20.77 14.15 4.49
C ALA A 443 19.70 13.72 5.50
N SER A 444 19.72 12.46 5.95
CA SER A 444 18.75 11.93 6.91
C SER A 444 19.20 12.15 8.36
N ILE A 445 18.36 12.78 9.20
CA ILE A 445 18.68 13.08 10.61
C ILE A 445 17.47 12.83 11.52
N SER A 446 17.75 12.47 12.78
CA SER A 446 16.77 12.52 13.87
C SER A 446 17.30 13.46 14.94
N ARG A 447 16.56 14.54 15.27
CA ARG A 447 16.96 15.54 16.27
C ARG A 447 16.79 15.04 17.71
N ILE A 448 16.04 13.96 17.91
CA ILE A 448 15.94 13.27 19.21
C ILE A 448 17.26 12.57 19.56
N GLY A 449 18.06 12.22 18.56
CA GLY A 449 19.36 11.60 18.72
C GLY A 449 19.28 10.18 19.25
N SER A 450 20.26 9.78 20.06
CA SER A 450 20.41 8.38 20.50
C SER A 450 19.30 7.88 21.43
N ARG A 451 18.52 8.80 22.02
CA ARG A 451 17.41 8.47 22.93
C ARG A 451 16.22 7.82 22.23
N ALA A 452 16.15 7.94 20.90
CA ALA A 452 15.13 7.29 20.09
C ALA A 452 15.49 5.85 19.70
N TYR A 453 16.71 5.36 20.01
CA TYR A 453 17.07 3.96 19.75
C TYR A 453 16.59 3.03 20.87
N PRO A 454 16.20 1.79 20.52
CA PRO A 454 16.26 0.66 21.45
C PRO A 454 17.66 0.49 22.02
N ALA A 455 17.80 0.04 23.26
CA ALA A 455 19.09 0.05 23.96
C ALA A 455 20.19 -0.77 23.25
N ALA A 456 19.85 -1.88 22.60
CA ALA A 456 20.77 -2.69 21.79
C ALA A 456 21.25 -1.91 20.55
N MET A 457 20.33 -1.29 19.81
CA MET A 457 20.65 -0.47 18.63
C MET A 457 21.51 0.75 19.00
N ALA A 458 21.28 1.35 20.18
CA ALA A 458 22.03 2.50 20.66
C ALA A 458 23.55 2.22 20.80
N GLN A 459 23.94 0.95 20.98
CA GLN A 459 25.34 0.54 21.07
C GLN A 459 26.01 0.39 19.69
N LEU A 460 25.22 0.06 18.65
CA LEU A 460 25.73 -0.32 17.33
C LEU A 460 25.60 0.82 16.30
N ALA A 461 24.39 1.38 16.21
CA ALA A 461 23.96 2.23 15.10
C ALA A 461 24.72 3.57 14.99
N PRO A 462 25.04 4.29 16.09
CA PRO A 462 25.77 5.56 15.99
C PRO A 462 27.16 5.42 15.36
N HIS A 463 27.85 4.31 15.62
CA HIS A 463 29.17 4.04 15.05
C HIS A 463 29.08 3.83 13.54
N ILE A 464 28.15 2.99 13.09
CA ILE A 464 27.89 2.73 11.66
C ILE A 464 27.53 4.02 10.93
N ARG A 465 26.64 4.85 11.52
CA ARG A 465 26.27 6.16 10.96
C ARG A 465 27.50 7.06 10.79
N PHE A 466 28.36 7.11 11.79
CA PHE A 466 29.58 7.92 11.77
C PHE A 466 30.58 7.43 10.71
N GLU A 467 30.84 6.14 10.63
CA GLU A 467 31.76 5.56 9.64
C GLU A 467 31.23 5.73 8.21
N LEU A 468 29.92 5.56 8.01
CA LEU A 468 29.27 5.79 6.73
C LEU A 468 29.37 7.25 6.29
N ALA A 469 29.14 8.21 7.20
CA ALA A 469 29.31 9.62 6.92
C ALA A 469 30.77 9.95 6.53
N GLN A 470 31.75 9.44 7.27
CA GLN A 470 33.16 9.61 6.94
C GLN A 470 33.55 9.01 5.58
N ALA A 471 32.96 7.87 5.22
CA ALA A 471 33.23 7.23 3.96
C ALA A 471 32.67 8.03 2.78
N VAL A 472 31.45 8.56 2.91
CA VAL A 472 30.86 9.45 1.90
C VAL A 472 31.68 10.74 1.76
N ASP A 473 32.11 11.34 2.87
CA ASP A 473 32.98 12.53 2.81
C ASP A 473 34.34 12.23 2.16
N ALA A 474 34.95 11.09 2.49
CA ALA A 474 36.22 10.68 1.89
C ALA A 474 36.09 10.51 0.37
N GLN A 475 35.01 9.89 -0.11
CA GLN A 475 34.73 9.78 -1.55
C GLN A 475 34.49 11.14 -2.22
N ARG A 476 33.87 12.08 -1.50
CA ARG A 476 33.50 13.40 -2.04
C ARG A 476 34.70 14.34 -2.18
N TYR A 477 35.63 14.32 -1.22
CA TYR A 477 36.73 15.28 -1.14
C TYR A 477 38.08 14.75 -1.63
N THR A 478 38.19 13.46 -1.91
CA THR A 478 39.43 12.90 -2.47
C THR A 478 39.64 13.34 -3.92
N SER A 479 40.86 13.74 -4.24
CA SER A 479 41.30 13.91 -5.63
C SER A 479 41.79 12.61 -6.26
N ASP A 480 42.09 11.60 -5.44
CA ASP A 480 42.55 10.27 -5.84
C ASP A 480 41.54 9.21 -5.35
N PRO A 481 40.64 8.73 -6.23
CA PRO A 481 39.67 7.69 -5.90
C PRO A 481 40.31 6.33 -5.56
N ASP A 482 41.55 6.10 -6.01
CA ASP A 482 42.25 4.82 -5.89
C ASP A 482 43.13 4.70 -4.64
N ASP A 483 43.17 5.74 -3.79
CA ASP A 483 43.84 5.70 -2.49
C ASP A 483 43.33 4.49 -1.67
N PRO A 484 44.22 3.61 -1.16
CA PRO A 484 43.82 2.40 -0.41
C PRO A 484 42.87 2.66 0.77
N VAL A 485 43.03 3.80 1.47
CA VAL A 485 42.20 4.20 2.60
C VAL A 485 40.81 4.62 2.13
N VAL A 486 40.74 5.45 1.08
CA VAL A 486 39.47 5.88 0.46
C VAL A 486 38.72 4.67 -0.07
N ARG A 487 39.41 3.78 -0.78
CA ARG A 487 38.85 2.56 -1.34
C ARG A 487 38.30 1.64 -0.24
N LYS A 488 39.04 1.41 0.85
CA LYS A 488 38.55 0.58 1.97
C LYS A 488 37.29 1.18 2.60
N LYS A 489 37.26 2.50 2.80
CA LYS A 489 36.06 3.22 3.29
C LYS A 489 34.89 3.12 2.32
N ALA A 490 35.16 3.21 1.03
CA ALA A 490 34.15 3.07 -0.02
C ALA A 490 33.54 1.67 -0.05
N GLU A 491 34.37 0.63 0.04
CA GLU A 491 33.92 -0.76 0.12
C GLU A 491 33.08 -1.00 1.38
N TYR A 492 33.47 -0.45 2.54
CA TYR A 492 32.65 -0.49 3.75
C TYR A 492 31.30 0.22 3.56
N ALA A 493 31.28 1.45 3.03
CA ALA A 493 30.04 2.18 2.78
C ALA A 493 29.10 1.44 1.81
N ALA A 494 29.65 0.81 0.77
CA ALA A 494 28.88 -0.02 -0.15
C ALA A 494 28.25 -1.23 0.56
N ARG A 495 28.97 -1.89 1.47
CA ARG A 495 28.44 -3.00 2.28
C ARG A 495 27.36 -2.55 3.24
N VAL A 496 27.55 -1.43 3.94
CA VAL A 496 26.51 -0.86 4.83
C VAL A 496 25.26 -0.50 4.04
N ARG A 497 25.39 0.18 2.88
CA ARG A 497 24.25 0.50 2.02
C ARG A 497 23.52 -0.77 1.58
N ALA A 498 24.25 -1.78 1.10
CA ALA A 498 23.65 -3.06 0.70
C ALA A 498 22.93 -3.78 1.87
N ALA A 499 23.47 -3.72 3.08
CA ALA A 499 22.84 -4.28 4.28
C ALA A 499 21.55 -3.56 4.70
N LEU A 500 21.47 -2.24 4.48
CA LEU A 500 20.33 -1.42 4.87
C LEU A 500 19.22 -1.36 3.81
N VAL A 501 19.49 -1.75 2.56
CA VAL A 501 18.46 -1.91 1.52
C VAL A 501 17.40 -2.91 1.99
N GLN A 502 16.15 -2.57 1.73
CA GLN A 502 15.00 -3.37 2.13
C GLN A 502 13.94 -3.37 1.04
N HIS A 503 13.33 -4.55 0.83
CA HIS A 503 12.20 -4.71 -0.08
C HIS A 503 10.88 -4.33 0.62
N PRO A 504 9.90 -3.77 -0.11
CA PRO A 504 8.60 -3.42 0.45
C PRO A 504 7.86 -4.61 1.05
N CYS A 505 6.98 -4.33 2.02
CA CYS A 505 6.10 -5.28 2.69
C CYS A 505 6.85 -6.34 3.52
N GLN A 506 8.10 -6.08 3.90
CA GLN A 506 8.95 -6.97 4.67
C GLN A 506 9.60 -6.26 5.86
N PRO A 507 8.81 -5.79 6.86
CA PRO A 507 9.38 -5.18 8.05
C PRO A 507 10.25 -6.19 8.80
N VAL A 508 11.47 -5.79 9.14
CA VAL A 508 12.46 -6.62 9.83
C VAL A 508 12.33 -6.42 11.35
N PRO A 509 12.11 -7.48 12.16
CA PRO A 509 12.05 -7.40 13.61
C PRO A 509 13.32 -6.80 14.25
N LEU A 510 13.17 -6.15 15.41
CA LEU A 510 14.26 -5.45 16.10
C LEU A 510 15.49 -6.34 16.29
N GLU A 511 15.28 -7.55 16.80
CA GLU A 511 16.33 -8.51 17.10
C GLU A 511 17.17 -8.86 15.87
N GLU A 512 16.55 -8.95 14.69
CA GLU A 512 17.24 -9.26 13.43
C GLU A 512 17.96 -8.04 12.86
N GLN A 513 17.41 -6.83 13.05
CA GLN A 513 18.13 -5.61 12.72
C GLN A 513 19.39 -5.48 13.59
N VAL A 514 19.32 -5.85 14.87
CA VAL A 514 20.47 -5.88 15.77
C VAL A 514 21.54 -6.86 15.26
N VAL A 515 21.16 -8.06 14.78
CA VAL A 515 22.11 -8.99 14.13
C VAL A 515 22.81 -8.33 12.94
N CYS A 516 22.03 -7.68 12.07
CA CYS A 516 22.55 -7.02 10.88
C CYS A 516 23.58 -5.92 11.23
N LEU A 517 23.23 -5.02 12.14
CA LEU A 517 24.13 -3.95 12.57
C LEU A 517 25.35 -4.51 13.31
N TYR A 518 25.19 -5.56 14.10
CA TYR A 518 26.28 -6.18 14.82
C TYR A 518 27.32 -6.78 13.86
N ALA A 519 26.85 -7.50 12.83
CA ALA A 519 27.71 -8.07 11.81
C ALA A 519 28.54 -7.02 11.05
N LEU A 520 27.93 -5.85 10.77
CA LEU A 520 28.62 -4.71 10.16
C LEU A 520 29.67 -4.11 11.10
N GLN A 521 29.31 -3.81 12.35
CA GLN A 521 30.21 -3.15 13.30
C GLN A 521 31.43 -4.01 13.67
N LYS A 522 31.24 -5.33 13.80
CA LYS A 522 32.33 -6.25 14.13
C LYS A 522 33.18 -6.65 12.92
N GLY A 523 32.88 -6.14 11.73
CA GLY A 523 33.61 -6.46 10.51
C GLY A 523 33.43 -7.92 10.05
N LEU A 524 32.36 -8.61 10.49
CA LEU A 524 32.11 -10.01 10.11
C LEU A 524 31.79 -10.15 8.61
N LEU A 525 31.47 -9.03 7.96
CA LEU A 525 31.18 -8.94 6.53
C LEU A 525 32.35 -8.32 5.73
N ASP A 526 33.54 -8.15 6.30
CA ASP A 526 34.69 -7.52 5.64
C ASP A 526 35.22 -8.29 4.42
N THR A 527 35.03 -9.60 4.40
CA THR A 527 35.41 -10.47 3.28
C THR A 527 34.32 -10.63 2.23
N VAL A 528 33.10 -10.15 2.51
CA VAL A 528 31.91 -10.32 1.66
C VAL A 528 31.82 -9.16 0.66
N LYS A 529 31.55 -9.46 -0.62
CA LYS A 529 31.34 -8.41 -1.63
C LYS A 529 30.03 -7.66 -1.36
N PRO A 530 29.95 -6.33 -1.62
CA PRO A 530 28.73 -5.55 -1.39
C PRO A 530 27.45 -6.16 -1.99
N SER A 531 27.53 -6.73 -3.19
CA SER A 531 26.40 -7.39 -3.87
C SER A 531 25.88 -8.64 -3.17
N GLU A 532 26.69 -9.27 -2.32
CA GLU A 532 26.35 -10.51 -1.61
C GLU A 532 25.93 -10.27 -0.16
N VAL A 533 26.08 -9.03 0.35
CA VAL A 533 25.82 -8.69 1.76
C VAL A 533 24.38 -8.95 2.17
N ALA A 534 23.40 -8.52 1.35
CA ALA A 534 21.98 -8.70 1.68
C ALA A 534 21.63 -10.18 1.85
N GLY A 535 22.04 -11.03 0.90
CA GLY A 535 21.83 -12.48 0.98
C GLY A 535 22.51 -13.11 2.19
N ARG A 536 23.78 -12.75 2.47
CA ARG A 536 24.52 -13.25 3.65
C ARG A 536 23.83 -12.92 4.97
N LEU A 537 23.23 -11.74 5.07
CA LEU A 537 22.50 -11.32 6.25
C LEU A 537 21.16 -12.06 6.40
N GLU A 538 20.42 -12.25 5.31
CA GLU A 538 19.18 -13.04 5.32
C GLU A 538 19.44 -14.48 5.74
N GLU A 539 20.51 -15.10 5.22
CA GLU A 539 20.93 -16.44 5.57
C GLU A 539 21.34 -16.55 7.04
N ALA A 540 22.14 -15.61 7.55
CA ALA A 540 22.53 -15.56 8.96
C ALA A 540 21.29 -15.42 9.87
N THR A 541 20.34 -14.58 9.47
CA THR A 541 19.09 -14.39 10.20
C THR A 541 18.23 -15.66 10.17
N PHE A 542 18.15 -16.35 9.02
CA PHE A 542 17.45 -17.63 8.89
C PHE A 542 18.07 -18.72 9.76
N HIS A 543 19.41 -18.83 9.77
CA HIS A 543 20.13 -19.76 10.64
C HIS A 543 19.80 -19.51 12.12
N LEU A 544 19.87 -18.25 12.56
CA LEU A 544 19.54 -17.85 13.93
C LEU A 544 18.06 -18.14 14.28
N ARG A 545 17.12 -17.89 13.38
CA ARG A 545 15.70 -18.25 13.60
C ARG A 545 15.51 -19.74 13.83
N ARG A 546 16.24 -20.58 13.10
CA ARG A 546 16.10 -22.04 13.14
C ARG A 546 16.82 -22.68 14.32
N HIS A 547 18.04 -22.25 14.61
CA HIS A 547 18.92 -22.91 15.57
C HIS A 547 19.07 -22.16 16.90
N GLN A 548 18.83 -20.85 16.89
CA GLN A 548 19.05 -19.95 18.05
C GLN A 548 17.86 -19.01 18.29
N SER A 549 16.63 -19.52 18.15
CA SER A 549 15.41 -18.73 18.36
C SER A 549 15.32 -18.12 19.76
N GLN A 550 15.85 -18.81 20.77
CA GLN A 550 15.92 -18.31 22.14
C GLN A 550 16.78 -17.05 22.23
N LEU A 551 17.95 -17.03 21.57
CA LEU A 551 18.85 -15.87 21.54
C LEU A 551 18.15 -14.64 20.95
N LEU A 552 17.43 -14.81 19.85
CA LEU A 552 16.64 -13.75 19.22
C LEU A 552 15.52 -13.26 20.15
N SER A 553 14.83 -14.18 20.83
CA SER A 553 13.79 -13.83 21.80
C SER A 553 14.33 -13.07 23.01
N ASP A 554 15.53 -13.43 23.49
CA ASP A 554 16.19 -12.76 24.61
C ASP A 554 16.60 -11.34 24.23
N ILE A 555 17.11 -11.13 23.00
CA ILE A 555 17.42 -9.80 22.46
C ILE A 555 16.14 -8.97 22.32
N ALA A 556 15.07 -9.55 21.79
CA ALA A 556 13.79 -8.86 21.62
C ALA A 556 13.18 -8.41 22.97
N ALA A 557 13.26 -9.27 23.99
CA ALA A 557 12.70 -9.01 25.31
C ALA A 557 13.55 -8.04 26.14
N SER A 558 14.88 -8.25 26.19
CA SER A 558 15.79 -7.41 26.97
C SER A 558 16.07 -6.06 26.31
N GLN A 559 15.96 -5.99 24.98
CA GLN A 559 16.44 -4.90 24.14
C GLN A 559 17.90 -4.52 24.44
N GLN A 560 18.71 -5.44 24.96
CA GLN A 560 20.09 -5.19 25.39
C GLN A 560 21.03 -6.26 24.84
N LEU A 561 22.26 -5.86 24.51
CA LEU A 561 23.36 -6.77 24.23
C LEU A 561 24.18 -6.92 25.51
N THR A 562 23.98 -8.02 26.22
CA THR A 562 24.87 -8.38 27.34
C THR A 562 26.13 -9.06 26.81
N PRO A 563 27.26 -9.06 27.54
CA PRO A 563 28.48 -9.72 27.07
C PRO A 563 28.27 -11.19 26.70
N ALA A 564 27.45 -11.92 27.46
CA ALA A 564 27.13 -13.33 27.17
C ALA A 564 26.28 -13.50 25.89
N THR A 565 25.37 -12.57 25.63
CA THR A 565 24.57 -12.54 24.39
C THR A 565 25.45 -12.18 23.19
N GLU A 566 26.37 -11.24 23.37
CA GLU A 566 27.30 -10.75 22.35
C GLU A 566 28.28 -11.84 21.90
N ASP A 567 28.87 -12.58 22.84
CA ASP A 567 29.80 -13.69 22.54
C ASP A 567 29.11 -14.78 21.72
N LYS A 568 27.90 -15.20 22.14
CA LYS A 568 27.09 -16.19 21.42
C LYS A 568 26.70 -15.68 20.03
N LEU A 569 26.23 -14.44 19.95
CA LEU A 569 25.85 -13.83 18.68
C LEU A 569 27.04 -13.79 17.71
N SER A 570 28.24 -13.43 18.19
CA SER A 570 29.45 -13.41 17.37
C SER A 570 29.80 -14.78 16.82
N GLN A 571 29.73 -15.82 17.64
CA GLN A 571 30.04 -17.19 17.21
C GLN A 571 29.06 -17.66 16.14
N GLU A 572 27.77 -17.48 16.39
CA GLU A 572 26.69 -17.95 15.51
C GLU A 572 26.65 -17.20 14.18
N VAL A 573 26.84 -15.87 14.19
CA VAL A 573 26.90 -15.07 12.96
C VAL A 573 28.15 -15.42 12.17
N MET A 574 29.31 -15.59 12.82
CA MET A 574 30.54 -16.00 12.13
C MET A 574 30.39 -17.38 11.50
N GLN A 575 29.76 -18.33 12.19
CA GLN A 575 29.46 -19.66 11.66
C GLN A 575 28.52 -19.58 10.46
N ALA A 576 27.43 -18.81 10.55
CA ALA A 576 26.47 -18.68 9.45
C ALA A 576 27.04 -17.96 8.22
N VAL A 577 27.92 -16.96 8.41
CA VAL A 577 28.57 -16.25 7.30
C VAL A 577 29.66 -17.10 6.62
N SER A 578 30.30 -18.02 7.35
CA SER A 578 31.40 -18.86 6.86
C SER A 578 31.00 -20.25 6.34
N ASP A 579 29.75 -20.68 6.55
CA ASP A 579 29.27 -22.01 6.15
C ASP A 579 29.08 -22.13 4.61
N PRO A 580 29.77 -23.07 3.92
CA PRO A 580 29.61 -23.30 2.48
C PRO A 580 28.25 -23.92 2.08
N THR A 581 27.49 -24.48 3.03
CA THR A 581 26.11 -24.99 2.78
C THR A 581 25.15 -23.85 2.42
N VAL A 582 25.49 -22.66 2.87
CA VAL A 582 24.76 -21.42 2.63
C VAL A 582 24.92 -20.94 1.18
N ASP A 583 26.08 -21.18 0.55
CA ASP A 583 26.26 -20.94 -0.89
C ASP A 583 25.41 -21.89 -1.75
N ASN A 584 25.06 -23.09 -1.24
CA ASN A 584 24.14 -24.00 -1.90
C ASN A 584 22.68 -23.54 -1.79
N PHE A 585 22.28 -22.97 -0.65
CA PHE A 585 20.96 -22.35 -0.49
C PHE A 585 20.81 -21.10 -1.36
N ARG A 586 21.85 -20.25 -1.44
CA ARG A 586 21.89 -19.12 -2.36
C ARG A 586 21.87 -19.55 -3.82
N ARG A 587 22.63 -20.59 -4.21
CA ARG A 587 22.52 -21.15 -5.56
C ARG A 587 21.10 -21.62 -5.83
N ALA A 588 20.43 -22.29 -4.88
CA ALA A 588 19.05 -22.72 -5.06
C ALA A 588 18.05 -21.55 -5.17
N LEU A 589 18.17 -20.51 -4.34
CA LEU A 589 17.32 -19.32 -4.39
C LEU A 589 17.60 -18.43 -5.60
N GLN A 590 18.86 -18.19 -5.94
CA GLN A 590 19.23 -17.51 -7.18
C GLN A 590 18.82 -18.33 -8.40
N HIS A 591 18.89 -19.67 -8.37
CA HIS A 591 18.34 -20.49 -9.45
C HIS A 591 16.83 -20.36 -9.55
N LEU A 592 16.10 -20.20 -8.45
CA LEU A 592 14.65 -19.98 -8.44
C LEU A 592 14.26 -18.55 -8.87
N GLU A 593 14.99 -17.53 -8.40
CA GLU A 593 14.76 -16.14 -8.75
C GLU A 593 15.21 -15.83 -10.18
N VAL A 594 16.38 -16.33 -10.62
CA VAL A 594 16.81 -16.27 -12.01
C VAL A 594 15.89 -17.12 -12.89
N ALA A 595 15.33 -18.25 -12.44
CA ALA A 595 14.33 -18.97 -13.23
C ALA A 595 13.01 -18.20 -13.38
N ASN A 596 12.56 -17.50 -12.34
CA ASN A 596 11.34 -16.66 -12.39
C ASN A 596 11.55 -15.37 -13.17
N TYR A 597 12.76 -14.83 -13.10
CA TYR A 597 13.17 -13.63 -13.79
C TYR A 597 13.54 -13.87 -15.25
N ASP A 598 14.27 -14.95 -15.55
CA ASP A 598 14.48 -15.42 -16.92
C ASP A 598 13.16 -15.86 -17.54
N ARG A 599 12.16 -16.32 -16.76
CA ARG A 599 10.78 -16.46 -17.25
C ARG A 599 10.20 -15.11 -17.63
N PHE A 600 10.33 -14.08 -16.79
CA PHE A 600 9.77 -12.75 -17.05
C PHE A 600 10.47 -12.00 -18.20
N VAL A 601 11.81 -12.11 -18.29
CA VAL A 601 12.65 -11.56 -19.36
C VAL A 601 12.51 -12.39 -20.63
N LYS A 602 12.40 -13.72 -20.58
CA LYS A 602 12.04 -14.51 -21.77
C LYS A 602 10.61 -14.27 -22.21
N ILE A 603 9.65 -14.01 -21.34
CA ILE A 603 8.29 -13.63 -21.74
C ILE A 603 8.32 -12.24 -22.40
N LYS A 604 9.17 -11.32 -21.92
CA LYS A 604 9.34 -9.97 -22.48
C LYS A 604 10.20 -9.93 -23.75
N ASP A 605 11.19 -10.81 -23.87
CA ASP A 605 12.07 -10.96 -25.03
C ASP A 605 11.41 -11.85 -26.08
N VAL A 606 10.58 -12.84 -25.71
CA VAL A 606 9.65 -13.52 -26.62
C VAL A 606 8.55 -12.56 -27.05
N ALA A 607 8.09 -11.63 -26.21
CA ALA A 607 7.18 -10.56 -26.64
C ALA A 607 7.86 -9.51 -27.55
N LYS A 608 9.18 -9.29 -27.42
CA LYS A 608 9.97 -8.42 -28.32
C LYS A 608 10.44 -9.13 -29.59
N GLU A 609 10.75 -10.42 -29.56
CA GLU A 609 11.12 -11.25 -30.72
C GLU A 609 9.85 -11.66 -31.50
N GLN A 610 8.70 -11.86 -30.85
CA GLN A 610 7.40 -11.96 -31.52
C GLN A 610 7.01 -10.66 -32.23
N ALA A 611 7.55 -9.52 -31.80
CA ALA A 611 7.43 -8.25 -32.52
C ALA A 611 8.43 -8.11 -33.70
N ALA A 612 9.44 -8.99 -33.83
CA ALA A 612 10.50 -8.91 -34.85
C ALA A 612 10.59 -10.12 -35.82
N GLY A 613 9.76 -11.16 -35.65
CA GLY A 613 9.61 -12.26 -36.61
C GLY A 613 10.71 -13.32 -36.56
N GLY A 614 10.58 -14.28 -35.64
CA GLY A 614 11.47 -15.46 -35.55
C GLY A 614 10.91 -16.69 -36.27
N GLY A 615 11.70 -17.27 -37.18
CA GLY A 615 11.35 -18.38 -38.07
C GLY A 615 11.65 -19.79 -37.53
N GLU A 616 11.41 -20.79 -38.39
CA GLU A 616 11.39 -22.23 -38.12
C GLU A 616 12.67 -22.84 -37.49
N SER A 617 13.80 -22.12 -37.53
CA SER A 617 15.07 -22.54 -36.92
C SER A 617 15.05 -22.53 -35.40
N ASP A 618 14.32 -21.61 -34.78
CA ASP A 618 14.29 -21.43 -33.33
C ASP A 618 13.37 -22.44 -32.64
N LEU A 619 12.28 -22.84 -33.31
CA LEU A 619 11.44 -23.98 -32.91
C LEU A 619 12.21 -25.31 -32.93
N ARG A 620 13.13 -25.50 -33.90
CA ARG A 620 14.00 -26.69 -33.94
C ARG A 620 15.10 -26.67 -32.89
N ARG A 621 15.53 -25.49 -32.41
CA ARG A 621 16.50 -25.32 -31.32
C ARG A 621 15.84 -25.56 -29.96
N LEU A 622 14.62 -25.03 -29.77
CA LEU A 622 13.80 -25.27 -28.58
C LEU A 622 13.35 -26.73 -28.45
N ARG A 623 12.91 -27.39 -29.54
CA ARG A 623 12.63 -28.84 -29.54
C ARG A 623 13.87 -29.69 -29.19
N ARG A 624 15.06 -29.29 -29.66
CA ARG A 624 16.32 -29.97 -29.31
C ARG A 624 16.74 -29.75 -27.85
N GLN A 625 16.53 -28.55 -27.30
CA GLN A 625 16.80 -28.27 -25.89
C GLN A 625 15.78 -28.96 -24.97
N PHE A 626 14.50 -29.02 -25.35
CA PHE A 626 13.48 -29.80 -24.65
C PHE A 626 13.75 -31.30 -24.70
N ALA A 627 14.19 -31.84 -25.84
CA ALA A 627 14.59 -33.24 -25.96
C ALA A 627 15.87 -33.55 -25.15
N SER A 628 16.82 -32.61 -25.07
CA SER A 628 18.01 -32.72 -24.22
C SER A 628 17.66 -32.70 -22.73
N LEU A 629 16.70 -31.84 -22.33
CA LEU A 629 16.21 -31.73 -20.95
C LEU A 629 15.36 -32.95 -20.55
N LYS A 630 14.52 -33.46 -21.45
CA LYS A 630 13.75 -34.71 -21.29
C LYS A 630 14.68 -35.92 -21.10
N ASN A 631 15.81 -35.96 -21.83
CA ASN A 631 16.83 -37.01 -21.67
C ASN A 631 17.74 -36.85 -20.43
N THR A 632 17.80 -35.64 -19.82
CA THR A 632 18.60 -35.39 -18.61
C THR A 632 17.79 -35.70 -17.35
N PHE A 633 16.47 -35.50 -17.37
CA PHE A 633 15.59 -35.82 -16.23
C PHE A 633 15.21 -37.30 -16.10
N MET A 634 15.42 -38.11 -17.15
CA MET A 634 15.13 -39.54 -17.11
C MET A 634 16.28 -40.43 -16.63
N HIS A 635 17.44 -39.88 -16.24
CA HIS A 635 18.65 -40.69 -16.03
C HIS A 635 19.59 -40.20 -14.92
N TYR A 636 19.27 -40.50 -13.66
CA TYR A 636 20.35 -40.95 -12.77
C TYR A 636 19.92 -42.12 -11.88
N ASP A 637 18.77 -42.08 -11.22
CA ASP A 637 18.37 -43.19 -10.33
C ASP A 637 17.46 -44.24 -10.99
N VAL A 638 16.74 -43.87 -12.04
CA VAL A 638 15.92 -44.81 -12.82
C VAL A 638 16.79 -45.60 -13.82
N LYS A 639 17.98 -45.12 -14.20
CA LYS A 639 18.83 -45.84 -15.17
C LYS A 639 19.58 -47.03 -14.57
N GLU A 640 19.97 -46.97 -13.29
CA GLU A 640 20.55 -48.14 -12.63
C GLU A 640 19.48 -49.21 -12.39
N SER A 641 18.29 -48.85 -11.90
CA SER A 641 17.20 -49.81 -11.70
C SER A 641 16.57 -50.32 -13.02
N PHE A 642 16.56 -49.52 -14.08
CA PHE A 642 16.09 -49.92 -15.41
C PHE A 642 17.10 -50.78 -16.17
N ILE A 643 18.42 -50.59 -15.97
CA ILE A 643 19.43 -51.50 -16.52
C ILE A 643 19.43 -52.83 -15.76
N ASP A 644 19.22 -52.80 -14.44
CA ASP A 644 19.01 -54.01 -13.64
C ASP A 644 17.71 -54.74 -14.02
N GLY A 645 16.65 -54.00 -14.39
CA GLY A 645 15.38 -54.56 -14.87
C GLY A 645 15.37 -55.00 -16.35
N LEU A 646 16.24 -54.45 -17.20
CA LEU A 646 16.43 -54.90 -18.58
C LEU A 646 17.09 -56.29 -18.68
N ALA A 647 17.66 -56.80 -17.58
CA ALA A 647 18.12 -58.18 -17.49
C ALA A 647 16.97 -59.20 -17.44
N ASP A 648 15.74 -58.78 -17.13
CA ASP A 648 14.62 -59.69 -16.81
C ASP A 648 13.39 -59.64 -17.76
N GLY A 649 13.38 -58.81 -18.81
CA GLY A 649 12.46 -58.94 -19.95
C GLY A 649 11.04 -58.34 -19.83
N PHE A 650 10.68 -57.48 -20.80
CA PHE A 650 9.34 -56.87 -21.08
C PHE A 650 8.28 -57.89 -21.61
N PRO A 651 6.99 -57.56 -21.92
CA PRO A 651 6.29 -56.24 -22.08
C PRO A 651 4.81 -56.16 -21.54
N ASP A 652 4.16 -54.98 -21.64
CA ASP A 652 2.93 -54.82 -22.46
C ASP A 652 2.53 -53.35 -22.68
N GLY A 653 2.19 -53.04 -23.93
CA GLY A 653 1.86 -51.70 -24.42
C GLY A 653 0.36 -51.51 -24.67
N GLY A 654 -0.11 -50.29 -24.46
CA GLY A 654 -1.48 -49.85 -24.78
C GLY A 654 -1.70 -48.34 -24.76
N GLU A 655 -0.72 -47.55 -24.34
CA GLU A 655 -0.85 -46.08 -24.21
C GLU A 655 -0.43 -45.31 -25.47
N HIS A 656 0.21 -45.96 -26.44
CA HIS A 656 0.81 -45.27 -27.59
C HIS A 656 -0.22 -44.78 -28.62
N ASP A 657 -1.28 -45.56 -28.89
CA ASP A 657 -2.28 -45.22 -29.93
C ASP A 657 -3.18 -44.03 -29.52
N ARG A 658 -3.42 -43.82 -28.22
CA ARG A 658 -4.22 -42.70 -27.70
C ARG A 658 -3.47 -41.36 -27.69
N LEU A 659 -2.14 -41.42 -27.58
CA LEU A 659 -1.27 -40.24 -27.67
C LEU A 659 -1.22 -39.70 -29.10
N ASP A 660 -1.22 -40.58 -30.10
CA ASP A 660 -1.14 -40.18 -31.51
C ASP A 660 -2.42 -39.49 -32.02
N GLU A 661 -3.61 -39.91 -31.55
CA GLU A 661 -4.87 -39.22 -31.85
C GLU A 661 -4.93 -37.82 -31.22
N TYR A 662 -4.47 -37.69 -29.96
CA TYR A 662 -4.40 -36.41 -29.26
C TYR A 662 -3.38 -35.45 -29.88
N GLU A 663 -2.23 -35.95 -30.35
CA GLU A 663 -1.23 -35.14 -31.05
C GLU A 663 -1.77 -34.58 -32.36
N GLN A 664 -2.56 -35.36 -33.12
CA GLN A 664 -3.16 -34.91 -34.38
C GLN A 664 -4.21 -33.81 -34.17
N GLU A 665 -5.02 -33.92 -33.12
CA GLU A 665 -6.06 -32.93 -32.81
C GLU A 665 -5.48 -31.60 -32.30
N VAL A 666 -4.45 -31.67 -31.44
CA VAL A 666 -3.68 -30.50 -30.99
C VAL A 666 -3.00 -29.82 -32.18
N HIS A 667 -2.48 -30.59 -33.13
CA HIS A 667 -1.83 -30.04 -34.30
C HIS A 667 -2.83 -29.28 -35.19
N LYS A 668 -4.00 -29.83 -35.46
CA LYS A 668 -5.06 -29.20 -36.26
C LYS A 668 -5.57 -27.90 -35.64
N ASN A 669 -5.74 -27.88 -34.31
CA ASN A 669 -6.15 -26.68 -33.58
C ASN A 669 -5.05 -25.60 -33.54
N SER A 670 -3.77 -26.01 -33.51
CA SER A 670 -2.64 -25.07 -33.59
C SER A 670 -2.54 -24.36 -34.94
N GLU A 671 -2.89 -25.03 -36.04
CA GLU A 671 -2.87 -24.47 -37.39
C GLU A 671 -4.01 -23.46 -37.60
N ALA A 672 -5.21 -23.76 -37.10
CA ALA A 672 -6.34 -22.84 -37.13
C ALA A 672 -6.06 -21.54 -36.33
N LEU A 673 -5.42 -21.67 -35.17
CA LEU A 673 -5.03 -20.53 -34.34
C LEU A 673 -3.94 -19.67 -35.01
N ARG A 674 -3.02 -20.30 -35.74
CA ARG A 674 -1.96 -19.61 -36.49
C ARG A 674 -2.53 -18.78 -37.63
N HIS A 675 -3.48 -19.34 -38.39
CA HIS A 675 -4.17 -18.62 -39.46
C HIS A 675 -4.96 -17.40 -38.94
N ASN A 676 -5.62 -17.53 -37.78
CA ASN A 676 -6.32 -16.42 -37.14
C ASN A 676 -5.37 -15.32 -36.62
N LYS A 677 -4.19 -15.68 -36.10
CA LYS A 677 -3.17 -14.70 -35.69
C LYS A 677 -2.58 -13.93 -36.87
N GLU A 678 -2.33 -14.60 -37.99
CA GLU A 678 -1.83 -13.96 -39.21
C GLU A 678 -2.86 -12.97 -39.79
N ASN A 679 -4.15 -13.33 -39.79
CA ASN A 679 -5.23 -12.42 -40.20
C ASN A 679 -5.35 -11.20 -39.26
N ASN A 680 -5.25 -11.40 -37.95
CA ASN A 680 -5.28 -10.30 -36.98
C ASN A 680 -4.07 -9.36 -37.07
N ALA A 681 -2.87 -9.89 -37.32
CA ALA A 681 -1.67 -9.08 -37.51
C ALA A 681 -1.77 -8.19 -38.76
N LYS A 682 -2.36 -8.72 -39.84
CA LYS A 682 -2.58 -7.98 -41.08
C LYS A 682 -3.58 -6.83 -40.89
N VAL A 683 -4.70 -7.09 -40.22
CA VAL A 683 -5.68 -6.05 -39.85
C VAL A 683 -5.06 -4.97 -38.97
N HIS A 684 -4.15 -5.36 -38.06
CA HIS A 684 -3.49 -4.41 -37.18
C HIS A 684 -2.51 -3.50 -37.92
N GLN A 685 -1.78 -4.02 -38.92
CA GLN A 685 -0.92 -3.22 -39.80
C GLN A 685 -1.73 -2.25 -40.66
N ASP A 686 -2.88 -2.68 -41.19
CA ASP A 686 -3.75 -1.82 -41.98
C ASP A 686 -4.30 -0.64 -41.16
N ILE A 687 -4.60 -0.86 -39.87
CA ILE A 687 -5.05 0.20 -38.93
C ILE A 687 -3.92 1.20 -38.63
N VAL A 688 -2.70 0.73 -38.38
CA VAL A 688 -1.56 1.62 -38.10
C VAL A 688 -1.22 2.48 -39.30
N ALA A 689 -1.23 1.91 -40.51
CA ALA A 689 -1.03 2.66 -41.75
C ALA A 689 -2.13 3.73 -41.97
N LEU A 690 -3.37 3.46 -41.53
CA LEU A 690 -4.46 4.42 -41.59
C LEU A 690 -4.26 5.59 -40.61
N ILE A 691 -3.79 5.31 -39.39
CA ILE A 691 -3.52 6.31 -38.35
C ILE A 691 -2.38 7.25 -38.78
N GLU A 692 -1.30 6.70 -39.34
CA GLU A 692 -0.17 7.50 -39.84
C GLU A 692 -0.59 8.42 -40.99
N LYS A 693 -1.49 7.93 -41.86
CA LYS A 693 -2.04 8.73 -42.95
C LYS A 693 -2.91 9.88 -42.43
N ILE A 694 -3.76 9.63 -41.43
CA ILE A 694 -4.59 10.65 -40.79
C ILE A 694 -3.73 11.71 -40.09
N ALA A 695 -2.68 11.30 -39.38
CA ALA A 695 -1.78 12.22 -38.69
C ALA A 695 -1.02 13.14 -39.66
N ALA A 696 -0.58 12.61 -40.82
CA ALA A 696 0.08 13.39 -41.85
C ALA A 696 -0.88 14.44 -42.48
N THR A 697 -2.11 14.03 -42.79
CA THR A 697 -3.13 14.95 -43.34
C THR A 697 -3.55 16.03 -42.34
N TYR A 698 -3.65 15.69 -41.04
CA TYR A 698 -3.96 16.65 -39.98
C TYR A 698 -2.83 17.69 -39.79
N SER A 699 -1.57 17.28 -39.93
CA SER A 699 -0.43 18.19 -39.86
C SER A 699 -0.36 19.15 -41.06
N GLU A 700 -0.71 18.69 -42.27
CA GLU A 700 -0.82 19.58 -43.44
C GLU A 700 -1.98 20.57 -43.30
N PHE A 701 -3.09 20.13 -42.69
CA PHE A 701 -4.23 20.97 -42.39
C PHE A 701 -3.90 22.09 -41.39
N GLU A 702 -3.23 21.78 -40.27
CA GLU A 702 -2.84 22.80 -39.29
C GLU A 702 -1.86 23.82 -39.88
N ALA A 703 -0.92 23.38 -40.72
CA ALA A 703 0.01 24.27 -41.40
C ALA A 703 -0.71 25.25 -42.35
N ASN A 704 -1.72 24.79 -43.08
CA ASN A 704 -2.52 25.63 -43.97
C ASN A 704 -3.45 26.57 -43.20
N ARG A 705 -4.05 26.10 -42.10
CA ARG A 705 -4.88 26.91 -41.20
C ARG A 705 -4.07 28.07 -40.62
N ASP A 706 -2.89 27.79 -40.09
CA ASP A 706 -2.06 28.82 -39.46
C ASP A 706 -1.55 29.85 -40.48
N ALA A 707 -1.32 29.43 -41.73
CA ALA A 707 -1.00 30.34 -42.83
C ALA A 707 -2.18 31.26 -43.20
N LEU A 708 -3.41 30.71 -43.25
CA LEU A 708 -4.64 31.46 -43.55
C LEU A 708 -5.02 32.42 -42.41
N VAL A 709 -4.86 32.00 -41.16
CA VAL A 709 -5.06 32.85 -39.98
C VAL A 709 -4.06 34.01 -39.97
N GLY A 710 -2.81 33.76 -40.35
CA GLY A 710 -1.81 34.83 -40.49
C GLY A 710 -2.16 35.85 -41.58
N GLN A 711 -2.76 35.40 -42.69
CA GLN A 711 -3.25 36.30 -43.74
C GLN A 711 -4.48 37.11 -43.28
N LEU A 712 -5.43 36.48 -42.59
CA LEU A 712 -6.60 37.11 -41.99
C LEU A 712 -6.22 38.19 -40.96
N ASP A 713 -5.23 37.92 -40.10
CA ASP A 713 -4.74 38.90 -39.13
C ASP A 713 -4.03 40.09 -39.79
N SER A 714 -3.35 39.87 -40.92
CA SER A 714 -2.74 40.95 -41.69
C SER A 714 -3.78 41.84 -42.37
N LEU A 715 -4.81 41.24 -42.97
CA LEU A 715 -5.94 41.96 -43.58
C LEU A 715 -6.78 42.70 -42.54
N ALA A 716 -6.99 42.12 -41.36
CA ALA A 716 -7.69 42.78 -40.25
C ALA A 716 -6.92 44.00 -39.73
N LYS A 717 -5.58 43.93 -39.67
CA LYS A 717 -4.74 45.08 -39.31
C LYS A 717 -4.77 46.19 -40.36
N GLU A 718 -4.65 45.85 -41.63
CA GLU A 718 -4.71 46.83 -42.73
C GLU A 718 -6.09 47.51 -42.80
N SER A 719 -7.18 46.74 -42.60
CA SER A 719 -8.54 47.28 -42.52
C SER A 719 -8.74 48.23 -41.34
N HIS A 720 -8.14 47.92 -40.19
CA HIS A 720 -8.22 48.77 -38.99
C HIS A 720 -7.39 50.06 -39.12
N GLU A 721 -6.21 49.99 -39.75
CA GLU A 721 -5.40 51.16 -40.09
C GLU A 721 -6.15 52.09 -41.06
N HIS A 722 -6.83 51.55 -42.06
CA HIS A 722 -7.66 52.33 -42.99
C HIS A 722 -8.89 52.96 -42.34
N GLN A 723 -9.55 52.28 -41.39
CA GLN A 723 -10.67 52.86 -40.63
C GLN A 723 -10.22 53.99 -39.69
N SER A 724 -9.01 53.90 -39.13
CA SER A 724 -8.46 54.93 -38.24
C SER A 724 -8.04 56.22 -38.97
N ALA A 725 -7.90 56.18 -40.29
CA ALA A 725 -7.55 57.32 -41.15
C ALA A 725 -8.77 58.13 -41.63
N GLN A 726 -10.00 57.75 -41.28
CA GLN A 726 -11.19 58.52 -41.63
C GLN A 726 -11.26 59.85 -40.86
N PRO A 727 -11.42 61.00 -41.55
CA PRO A 727 -11.44 62.30 -40.87
C PRO A 727 -12.75 62.51 -40.08
N LYS A 728 -12.61 63.07 -38.88
CA LYS A 728 -13.72 63.43 -37.98
C LYS A 728 -14.69 64.43 -38.62
N PRO A 729 -16.00 64.39 -38.26
CA PRO A 729 -17.00 65.30 -38.82
C PRO A 729 -16.67 66.76 -38.45
N LEU A 730 -16.63 67.62 -39.47
CA LEU A 730 -16.33 69.04 -39.34
C LEU A 730 -17.53 69.82 -38.76
N PRO A 731 -17.30 70.89 -37.98
CA PRO A 731 -18.33 71.80 -37.50
C PRO A 731 -18.99 72.58 -38.66
N PRO A 732 -20.18 73.20 -38.44
CA PRO A 732 -20.91 73.88 -39.52
C PRO A 732 -20.10 75.06 -40.08
N LEU A 733 -19.96 75.08 -41.42
CA LEU A 733 -19.26 76.11 -42.16
C LEU A 733 -20.14 77.36 -42.36
N GLU A 734 -19.55 78.53 -42.10
CA GLU A 734 -20.00 79.82 -42.65
C GLU A 734 -19.67 79.93 -44.16
N ASP A 735 -20.28 80.88 -44.85
CA ASP A 735 -20.35 80.98 -46.32
C ASP A 735 -19.03 80.79 -47.09
N GLY A 736 -19.06 79.85 -48.05
CA GLY A 736 -18.15 79.65 -49.19
C GLY A 736 -17.87 78.15 -49.48
N PRO A 737 -17.37 77.74 -50.66
CA PRO A 737 -17.31 78.34 -52.00
C PRO A 737 -18.25 77.62 -53.01
N ASP A 738 -18.12 77.98 -54.29
CA ASP A 738 -18.99 77.61 -55.43
C ASP A 738 -19.35 76.11 -55.57
N GLU A 739 -20.61 75.82 -55.92
CA GLU A 739 -21.25 74.48 -55.97
C GLU A 739 -20.49 73.46 -56.82
N ALA A 740 -19.73 73.94 -57.81
CA ALA A 740 -18.90 73.14 -58.70
C ALA A 740 -17.72 72.45 -57.99
N ALA A 741 -17.13 73.07 -56.96
CA ALA A 741 -15.99 72.51 -56.23
C ALA A 741 -16.43 71.41 -55.25
N CYS A 742 -17.58 71.57 -54.60
CA CYS A 742 -18.18 70.55 -53.74
C CYS A 742 -18.59 69.30 -54.53
N ASN A 743 -19.19 69.48 -55.71
CA ASN A 743 -19.60 68.35 -56.56
C ASN A 743 -18.39 67.55 -57.10
N ALA A 744 -17.27 68.21 -57.39
CA ALA A 744 -16.03 67.53 -57.78
C ALA A 744 -15.45 66.68 -56.62
N LEU A 745 -15.41 67.22 -55.40
CA LEU A 745 -14.94 66.47 -54.23
C LEU A 745 -15.87 65.30 -53.87
N LEU A 746 -17.19 65.51 -53.88
CA LEU A 746 -18.19 64.46 -53.64
C LEU A 746 -18.11 63.34 -54.69
N SER A 747 -17.87 63.66 -55.96
CA SER A 747 -17.69 62.64 -56.99
C SER A 747 -16.40 61.82 -56.81
N THR A 748 -15.35 62.44 -56.27
CA THR A 748 -14.08 61.77 -56.03
C THR A 748 -14.15 60.86 -54.80
N GLU A 749 -14.79 61.33 -53.72
CA GLU A 749 -15.04 60.49 -52.53
C GLU A 749 -16.06 59.38 -52.80
N ALA A 750 -17.12 59.64 -53.58
CA ALA A 750 -18.07 58.60 -53.98
C ALA A 750 -17.44 57.53 -54.88
N ALA A 751 -16.41 57.87 -55.67
CA ALA A 751 -15.64 56.89 -56.42
C ALA A 751 -14.76 56.05 -55.49
N GLN A 752 -14.10 56.67 -54.51
CA GLN A 752 -13.29 55.97 -53.51
C GLN A 752 -14.14 55.03 -52.63
N ALA A 753 -15.31 55.48 -52.18
CA ALA A 753 -16.26 54.67 -51.41
C ALA A 753 -16.73 53.43 -52.19
N ARG A 754 -17.04 53.56 -53.49
CA ARG A 754 -17.43 52.42 -54.33
C ARG A 754 -16.31 51.42 -54.54
N THR A 755 -15.06 51.89 -54.62
CA THR A 755 -13.90 50.99 -54.71
C THR A 755 -13.70 50.18 -53.43
N LEU A 756 -13.98 50.80 -52.28
CA LEU A 756 -13.90 50.18 -50.95
C LEU A 756 -15.05 49.20 -50.70
N GLU A 757 -16.28 49.55 -51.08
CA GLU A 757 -17.44 48.65 -51.01
C GLU A 757 -17.26 47.40 -51.89
N ALA A 758 -16.67 47.56 -53.08
CA ALA A 758 -16.36 46.43 -53.96
C ALA A 758 -15.27 45.50 -53.37
N ALA A 759 -14.29 46.06 -52.65
CA ALA A 759 -13.26 45.27 -51.98
C ALA A 759 -13.80 44.53 -50.75
N ILE A 760 -14.67 45.17 -49.96
CA ILE A 760 -15.33 44.55 -48.81
C ILE A 760 -16.23 43.40 -49.27
N ALA A 761 -17.03 43.59 -50.32
CA ALA A 761 -17.88 42.54 -50.87
C ALA A 761 -17.07 41.34 -51.41
N ALA A 762 -15.86 41.57 -51.94
CA ALA A 762 -14.97 40.50 -52.37
C ALA A 762 -14.42 39.68 -51.19
N HIS A 763 -14.05 40.34 -50.10
CA HIS A 763 -13.57 39.67 -48.88
C HIS A 763 -14.68 38.96 -48.10
N GLU A 764 -15.91 39.49 -48.11
CA GLU A 764 -17.07 38.81 -47.52
C GLU A 764 -17.42 37.53 -48.29
N ALA A 765 -17.31 37.53 -49.62
CA ALA A 765 -17.50 36.33 -50.44
C ALA A 765 -16.43 35.26 -50.18
N GLU A 766 -15.18 35.68 -50.00
CA GLU A 766 -14.06 34.78 -49.67
C GLU A 766 -14.19 34.20 -48.25
N ALA A 767 -14.73 34.98 -47.31
CA ALA A 767 -15.04 34.53 -45.94
C ALA A 767 -16.23 33.55 -45.91
N GLU A 768 -17.25 33.73 -46.75
CA GLU A 768 -18.36 32.77 -46.89
C GLU A 768 -17.87 31.42 -47.47
N GLU A 769 -16.94 31.45 -48.42
CA GLU A 769 -16.36 30.24 -49.02
C GLU A 769 -15.48 29.47 -48.01
N LEU A 770 -14.71 30.18 -47.18
CA LEU A 770 -13.94 29.61 -46.07
C LEU A 770 -14.82 29.08 -44.94
N THR A 771 -15.93 29.76 -44.63
CA THR A 771 -16.89 29.30 -43.62
C THR A 771 -17.61 28.03 -44.07
N ALA A 772 -17.94 27.92 -45.37
CA ALA A 772 -18.48 26.71 -45.95
C ALA A 772 -17.49 25.53 -45.91
N ALA A 773 -16.19 25.79 -46.08
CA ALA A 773 -15.14 24.78 -45.91
C ALA A 773 -15.02 24.30 -44.46
N ILE A 774 -15.12 25.20 -43.47
CA ILE A 774 -15.10 24.85 -42.03
C ILE A 774 -16.30 23.96 -41.66
N TYR A 775 -17.50 24.27 -42.15
CA TYR A 775 -18.67 23.41 -41.91
C TYR A 775 -18.56 22.03 -42.56
N SER A 776 -17.92 21.93 -43.74
CA SER A 776 -17.62 20.64 -44.38
C SER A 776 -16.66 19.81 -43.53
N GLU A 777 -15.67 20.43 -42.90
CA GLU A 777 -14.72 19.73 -42.02
C GLU A 777 -15.33 19.36 -40.66
N GLU A 778 -16.27 20.15 -40.13
CA GLU A 778 -17.03 19.80 -38.92
C GLU A 778 -17.96 18.58 -39.14
N GLU A 779 -18.54 18.43 -40.34
CA GLU A 779 -19.30 17.22 -40.71
C GLU A 779 -18.39 15.99 -40.79
N GLU A 780 -17.19 16.12 -41.34
CA GLU A 780 -16.19 15.04 -41.33
C GLU A 780 -15.73 14.69 -39.91
N LEU A 781 -15.56 15.70 -39.03
CA LEU A 781 -15.19 15.51 -37.63
C LEU A 781 -16.29 14.80 -36.83
N GLN A 782 -17.57 15.10 -37.09
CA GLN A 782 -18.70 14.38 -36.51
C GLN A 782 -18.78 12.94 -37.01
N ALA A 783 -18.50 12.70 -38.30
CA ALA A 783 -18.43 11.36 -38.86
C ALA A 783 -17.30 10.53 -38.22
N LEU A 784 -16.14 11.13 -37.95
CA LEU A 784 -15.02 10.50 -37.23
C LEU A 784 -15.38 10.18 -35.77
N ARG A 785 -16.05 11.09 -35.05
CA ARG A 785 -16.52 10.83 -33.67
C ARG A 785 -17.52 9.68 -33.58
N ALA A 786 -18.40 9.55 -34.58
CA ALA A 786 -19.32 8.41 -34.67
C ALA A 786 -18.59 7.07 -34.95
N GLN A 787 -17.46 7.11 -35.67
CA GLN A 787 -16.60 5.93 -35.87
C GLN A 787 -15.84 5.53 -34.59
N VAL A 788 -15.38 6.50 -33.79
CA VAL A 788 -14.77 6.25 -32.47
C VAL A 788 -15.77 5.60 -31.51
N GLN A 789 -17.01 6.09 -31.45
CA GLN A 789 -18.06 5.46 -30.62
C GLN A 789 -18.41 4.02 -31.07
N ARG A 790 -18.37 3.73 -32.39
CA ARG A 790 -18.51 2.36 -32.89
C ARG A 790 -17.32 1.48 -32.50
N ALA A 791 -16.10 2.02 -32.47
CA ALA A 791 -14.91 1.30 -32.03
C ALA A 791 -14.92 1.01 -30.51
N GLU A 792 -15.46 1.93 -29.69
CA GLU A 792 -15.68 1.72 -28.26
C GLU A 792 -16.77 0.67 -27.98
N ALA A 793 -17.84 0.63 -28.79
CA ALA A 793 -18.84 -0.43 -28.71
C ALA A 793 -18.26 -1.82 -29.05
N LEU A 794 -17.35 -1.90 -30.03
CA LEU A 794 -16.59 -3.10 -30.39
C LEU A 794 -15.59 -3.52 -29.29
N LYS A 795 -15.07 -2.56 -28.51
CA LYS A 795 -14.24 -2.83 -27.32
C LYS A 795 -15.04 -3.56 -26.23
N SER A 796 -16.31 -3.19 -26.01
CA SER A 796 -17.19 -3.91 -25.06
C SER A 796 -17.49 -5.36 -25.46
N HIS A 797 -17.36 -5.69 -26.75
CA HIS A 797 -17.51 -7.06 -27.24
C HIS A 797 -16.23 -7.89 -27.03
N LYS A 798 -15.06 -7.24 -27.00
CA LYS A 798 -13.77 -7.85 -26.62
C LYS A 798 -13.65 -8.09 -25.12
N ASP A 799 -14.37 -7.34 -24.29
CA ASP A 799 -14.45 -7.60 -22.84
C ASP A 799 -15.19 -8.93 -22.55
N LYS A 800 -16.06 -9.40 -23.45
CA LYS A 800 -16.69 -10.73 -23.38
C LYS A 800 -15.74 -11.87 -23.80
N ASP A 801 -14.81 -11.60 -24.71
CA ASP A 801 -13.75 -12.56 -25.09
C ASP A 801 -12.63 -12.60 -24.03
N ALA A 802 -12.39 -11.49 -23.32
CA ALA A 802 -11.55 -11.45 -22.14
C ALA A 802 -12.09 -12.33 -21.02
N GLU A 803 -13.42 -12.47 -20.90
CA GLU A 803 -14.10 -13.37 -19.97
C GLU A 803 -13.77 -14.86 -20.23
N ALA A 804 -13.54 -15.23 -21.49
CA ALA A 804 -13.10 -16.59 -21.88
C ALA A 804 -11.61 -16.84 -21.61
N ASN A 805 -10.78 -15.80 -21.69
CA ASN A 805 -9.37 -15.87 -21.29
C ASN A 805 -9.21 -15.92 -19.77
N THR A 806 -10.05 -15.23 -18.99
CA THR A 806 -10.09 -15.39 -17.52
C THR A 806 -10.46 -16.80 -17.13
N ARG A 807 -11.34 -17.51 -17.86
CA ARG A 807 -11.60 -18.94 -17.59
C ARG A 807 -10.39 -19.84 -17.87
N PHE A 808 -9.56 -19.47 -18.84
CA PHE A 808 -8.33 -20.21 -19.17
C PHE A 808 -7.21 -19.91 -18.16
N GLU A 809 -7.13 -18.66 -17.68
CA GLU A 809 -6.23 -18.24 -16.59
C GLU A 809 -6.68 -18.82 -15.24
N GLU A 810 -7.98 -18.87 -14.95
CA GLU A 810 -8.57 -19.56 -13.79
C GLU A 810 -8.30 -21.07 -13.84
N ALA A 811 -8.35 -21.70 -15.02
CA ALA A 811 -7.99 -23.11 -15.19
C ALA A 811 -6.48 -23.35 -15.06
N ALA A 812 -5.63 -22.41 -15.47
CA ALA A 812 -4.18 -22.48 -15.31
C ALA A 812 -3.74 -22.22 -13.86
N GLU A 813 -4.36 -21.24 -13.19
CA GLU A 813 -4.20 -20.98 -11.76
C GLU A 813 -4.73 -22.15 -10.93
N TRP A 814 -5.84 -22.77 -11.32
CA TRP A 814 -6.31 -24.01 -10.72
C TRP A 814 -5.31 -25.16 -10.89
N CYS A 815 -4.69 -25.31 -12.07
CA CYS A 815 -3.64 -26.30 -12.30
C CYS A 815 -2.38 -26.04 -11.45
N ASP A 816 -1.97 -24.77 -11.32
CA ASP A 816 -0.82 -24.36 -10.50
C ASP A 816 -1.12 -24.46 -8.99
N GLU A 817 -2.36 -24.17 -8.57
CA GLU A 817 -2.82 -24.40 -7.20
C GLU A 817 -2.95 -25.90 -6.89
N ALA A 818 -3.44 -26.72 -7.83
CA ALA A 818 -3.47 -28.17 -7.70
C ALA A 818 -2.04 -28.77 -7.62
N ALA A 819 -1.11 -28.30 -8.45
CA ALA A 819 0.30 -28.67 -8.38
C ALA A 819 0.96 -28.24 -7.06
N SER A 820 0.63 -27.04 -6.58
CA SER A 820 1.11 -26.52 -5.29
C SER A 820 0.51 -27.27 -4.10
N LEU A 821 -0.76 -27.67 -4.19
CA LEU A 821 -1.46 -28.51 -3.22
C LEU A 821 -0.83 -29.91 -3.13
N LEU A 822 -0.52 -30.53 -4.27
CA LEU A 822 0.21 -31.82 -4.34
C LEU A 822 1.60 -31.73 -3.69
N THR A 823 2.24 -30.56 -3.78
CA THR A 823 3.55 -30.29 -3.17
C THR A 823 3.45 -30.03 -1.66
N LEU A 824 2.36 -29.41 -1.19
CA LEU A 824 2.09 -29.09 0.22
C LEU A 824 1.52 -30.25 1.04
N LEU A 825 0.92 -31.26 0.40
CA LEU A 825 0.20 -32.36 1.06
C LEU A 825 1.03 -33.62 1.30
N GLY A 826 2.34 -33.60 1.03
CA GLY A 826 3.30 -34.61 1.49
C GLY A 826 2.91 -36.06 1.15
N GLY A 827 3.04 -36.45 -0.11
CA GLY A 827 2.87 -37.86 -0.55
C GLY A 827 1.51 -38.21 -1.16
N VAL A 828 0.78 -37.20 -1.65
CA VAL A 828 -0.46 -37.40 -2.42
C VAL A 828 -0.14 -37.38 -3.91
N SER A 829 -0.56 -38.40 -4.66
CA SER A 829 -0.40 -38.46 -6.12
C SER A 829 -1.74 -38.18 -6.79
N LEU A 830 -1.78 -37.31 -7.79
CA LEU A 830 -2.97 -37.11 -8.62
C LEU A 830 -3.19 -38.38 -9.47
N LEU A 831 -4.37 -38.99 -9.39
CA LEU A 831 -4.71 -40.15 -10.22
C LEU A 831 -5.19 -39.69 -11.59
N HIS A 832 -6.27 -38.90 -11.62
CA HIS A 832 -6.77 -38.23 -12.81
C HIS A 832 -7.72 -37.08 -12.45
N VAL A 833 -8.02 -36.24 -13.43
CA VAL A 833 -8.97 -35.13 -13.34
C VAL A 833 -10.06 -35.36 -14.38
N GLU A 834 -11.32 -35.27 -13.96
CA GLU A 834 -12.50 -35.27 -14.83
C GLU A 834 -13.07 -33.86 -14.92
N GLU A 835 -14.02 -33.64 -15.83
CA GLU A 835 -14.59 -32.31 -16.11
C GLU A 835 -15.21 -31.63 -14.87
N ASP A 836 -15.66 -32.41 -13.88
CA ASP A 836 -16.26 -31.95 -12.62
C ASP A 836 -15.69 -32.62 -11.36
N ALA A 837 -14.59 -33.39 -11.45
CA ALA A 837 -14.05 -34.16 -10.33
C ALA A 837 -12.51 -34.26 -10.31
N VAL A 838 -11.94 -34.33 -9.11
CA VAL A 838 -10.50 -34.60 -8.88
C VAL A 838 -10.32 -35.87 -8.08
N HIS A 839 -9.49 -36.78 -8.57
CA HIS A 839 -9.18 -38.05 -7.92
C HIS A 839 -7.74 -38.06 -7.40
N LEU A 840 -7.56 -38.25 -6.10
CA LEU A 840 -6.27 -38.19 -5.41
C LEU A 840 -5.93 -39.53 -4.75
N LEU A 841 -4.69 -40.00 -4.89
CA LEU A 841 -4.15 -41.18 -4.20
C LEU A 841 -3.47 -40.75 -2.90
N LEU A 842 -4.04 -41.14 -1.77
CA LEU A 842 -3.53 -40.92 -0.43
C LEU A 842 -2.81 -42.18 0.07
N SER A 843 -1.51 -42.06 0.37
CA SER A 843 -0.75 -43.13 1.01
C SER A 843 -0.63 -42.89 2.51
N THR A 844 -1.22 -43.76 3.34
CA THR A 844 -1.14 -43.64 4.80
C THR A 844 -0.28 -44.76 5.37
N THR A 845 0.73 -44.41 6.18
CA THR A 845 1.60 -45.35 6.89
C THR A 845 1.02 -45.70 8.26
N VAL A 846 0.87 -46.99 8.54
CA VAL A 846 0.42 -47.46 9.86
C VAL A 846 1.63 -47.76 10.74
N ASN A 847 1.80 -47.01 11.84
CA ASN A 847 2.85 -47.25 12.84
C ASN A 847 2.25 -47.91 14.10
N CYS A 848 2.67 -49.14 14.37
CA CYS A 848 2.23 -49.91 15.53
C CYS A 848 3.36 -50.02 16.55
N SER A 849 3.32 -49.20 17.60
CA SER A 849 3.91 -49.47 18.93
C SER A 849 3.70 -48.24 19.83
N PHE A 850 3.30 -48.46 21.08
CA PHE A 850 3.21 -47.40 22.10
C PHE A 850 4.51 -47.26 22.91
N GLU A 851 5.46 -48.19 22.78
CA GLU A 851 6.79 -48.14 23.38
C GLU A 851 7.85 -48.56 22.36
N ALA A 852 8.91 -47.76 22.25
CA ALA A 852 9.97 -47.95 21.26
C ALA A 852 10.72 -49.28 21.48
N ALA A 853 10.72 -50.14 20.46
CA ALA A 853 11.74 -51.16 20.25
C ALA A 853 12.38 -50.96 18.86
N PRO A 854 13.71 -51.05 18.69
CA PRO A 854 14.39 -50.55 17.48
C PRO A 854 14.27 -51.44 16.23
N ASP A 855 13.69 -52.64 16.31
CA ASP A 855 13.79 -53.64 15.23
C ASP A 855 12.47 -54.41 15.00
N ALA A 856 11.40 -53.71 14.56
CA ALA A 856 10.19 -54.36 14.06
C ALA A 856 9.84 -53.89 12.64
N GLY A 857 10.28 -54.67 11.65
CA GLY A 857 9.94 -54.46 10.25
C GLY A 857 8.53 -54.94 9.92
N ALA A 858 7.65 -54.00 9.55
CA ALA A 858 6.79 -54.02 8.36
C ALA A 858 5.85 -52.81 8.45
N HIS A 859 6.21 -51.70 7.79
CA HIS A 859 5.29 -50.58 7.63
C HIS A 859 4.28 -50.94 6.53
N ASN A 860 3.04 -51.28 6.90
CA ASN A 860 1.98 -51.44 5.91
C ASN A 860 1.53 -50.04 5.44
N VAL A 861 1.81 -49.72 4.19
CA VAL A 861 1.29 -48.53 3.51
C VAL A 861 -0.04 -48.90 2.88
N VAL A 862 -1.12 -48.25 3.28
CA VAL A 862 -2.46 -48.45 2.69
C VAL A 862 -2.79 -47.25 1.81
N GLN A 863 -3.14 -47.53 0.56
CA GLN A 863 -3.51 -46.52 -0.43
C GLN A 863 -5.02 -46.33 -0.50
N HIS A 864 -5.46 -45.09 -0.52
CA HIS A 864 -6.87 -44.71 -0.61
C HIS A 864 -7.04 -43.70 -1.74
N GLU A 865 -8.09 -43.85 -2.53
CA GLU A 865 -8.54 -42.89 -3.52
C GLU A 865 -9.56 -41.93 -2.89
N LEU A 866 -9.25 -40.64 -2.89
CA LEU A 866 -10.14 -39.56 -2.48
C LEU A 866 -10.67 -38.85 -3.73
N SER A 867 -11.97 -38.95 -3.99
CA SER A 867 -12.66 -38.29 -5.08
C SER A 867 -13.40 -37.04 -4.59
N MET A 868 -13.12 -35.90 -5.20
CA MET A 868 -13.67 -34.60 -4.83
C MET A 868 -14.39 -33.98 -6.03
N ARG A 869 -15.72 -33.84 -5.97
CA ARG A 869 -16.52 -33.24 -7.06
C ARG A 869 -16.78 -31.77 -6.82
N LEU A 870 -16.73 -30.95 -7.87
CA LEU A 870 -16.96 -29.51 -7.82
C LEU A 870 -18.36 -29.13 -8.34
N GLN A 871 -18.89 -27.99 -7.89
CA GLN A 871 -20.15 -27.46 -8.41
C GLN A 871 -19.92 -26.79 -9.78
N PRO A 872 -20.77 -27.07 -10.80
CA PRO A 872 -20.59 -26.53 -12.15
C PRO A 872 -20.44 -25.00 -12.18
N GLY A 873 -19.37 -24.51 -12.82
CA GLY A 873 -19.11 -23.07 -12.96
C GLY A 873 -18.57 -22.38 -11.70
N THR A 874 -18.18 -23.12 -10.66
CA THR A 874 -17.57 -22.56 -9.44
C THR A 874 -16.43 -23.45 -8.93
N ALA A 875 -15.51 -22.89 -8.14
CA ALA A 875 -14.48 -23.66 -7.42
C ALA A 875 -14.98 -24.27 -6.09
N SER A 876 -16.29 -24.32 -5.86
CA SER A 876 -16.88 -24.82 -4.61
C SER A 876 -17.07 -26.34 -4.66
N LEU A 877 -16.76 -27.02 -3.55
CA LEU A 877 -16.89 -28.47 -3.43
C LEU A 877 -18.37 -28.89 -3.37
N ALA A 878 -18.75 -29.90 -4.14
CA ALA A 878 -20.09 -30.49 -4.17
C ALA A 878 -20.18 -31.78 -3.32
N SER A 879 -19.19 -32.67 -3.44
CA SER A 879 -19.15 -33.93 -2.66
C SER A 879 -17.72 -34.46 -2.50
N VAL A 880 -17.53 -35.32 -1.49
CA VAL A 880 -16.27 -36.02 -1.19
C VAL A 880 -16.56 -37.50 -0.98
N GLU A 881 -15.87 -38.36 -1.70
CA GLU A 881 -15.95 -39.82 -1.56
C GLU A 881 -14.55 -40.40 -1.33
N LEU A 882 -14.44 -41.43 -0.49
CA LEU A 882 -13.18 -42.10 -0.17
C LEU A 882 -13.30 -43.61 -0.43
N ARG A 883 -12.31 -44.20 -1.12
CA ARG A 883 -12.28 -45.62 -1.47
C ARG A 883 -10.90 -46.24 -1.22
N PRO A 884 -10.78 -47.39 -0.52
CA PRO A 884 -11.83 -48.03 0.27
C PRO A 884 -12.33 -47.13 1.42
N ALA A 885 -13.59 -47.27 1.81
CA ALA A 885 -14.25 -46.43 2.81
C ALA A 885 -13.90 -46.84 4.24
N ASP A 886 -12.60 -46.92 4.53
CA ASP A 886 -12.09 -47.37 5.83
C ASP A 886 -12.37 -46.36 6.96
N ALA A 887 -12.75 -45.13 6.63
CA ALA A 887 -13.25 -44.13 7.56
C ALA A 887 -14.44 -43.35 6.95
N ASP A 888 -15.42 -42.99 7.78
CA ASP A 888 -16.52 -42.11 7.37
C ASP A 888 -16.05 -40.64 7.34
N VAL A 889 -16.22 -40.01 6.17
CA VAL A 889 -15.78 -38.65 5.85
C VAL A 889 -16.92 -37.79 5.30
N ALA A 890 -18.17 -38.27 5.33
CA ALA A 890 -19.31 -37.57 4.74
C ALA A 890 -19.59 -36.22 5.43
N ASP A 891 -19.39 -36.14 6.74
CA ASP A 891 -19.49 -34.92 7.55
C ASP A 891 -18.47 -33.84 7.13
N ILE A 892 -17.24 -34.26 6.75
CA ILE A 892 -16.19 -33.35 6.27
C ILE A 892 -16.62 -32.70 4.95
N GLY A 893 -17.24 -33.48 4.04
CA GLY A 893 -17.82 -32.98 2.81
C GLY A 893 -18.94 -31.96 3.05
N VAL A 894 -19.89 -32.26 3.94
CA VAL A 894 -21.00 -31.35 4.28
C VAL A 894 -20.50 -30.06 4.94
N ALA A 895 -19.52 -30.14 5.82
CA ALA A 895 -18.93 -28.98 6.48
C ALA A 895 -18.15 -28.08 5.51
N ALA A 896 -17.47 -28.66 4.51
CA ALA A 896 -16.79 -27.90 3.45
C ALA A 896 -17.78 -27.13 2.55
N VAL A 897 -18.95 -27.72 2.28
CA VAL A 897 -20.01 -27.11 1.44
C VAL A 897 -20.70 -25.92 2.11
N GLN A 898 -20.84 -25.91 3.45
CA GLN A 898 -21.67 -24.93 4.18
C GLN A 898 -20.94 -23.66 4.67
N GLY A 899 -19.62 -23.52 4.46
CA GLY A 899 -18.91 -22.31 4.88
C GLY A 899 -17.39 -22.31 4.62
N GLN A 900 -17.00 -21.93 3.40
CA GLN A 900 -15.67 -21.41 2.98
C GLN A 900 -14.44 -22.07 3.62
N ARG A 901 -14.18 -23.35 3.35
CA ARG A 901 -12.87 -23.98 3.60
C ARG A 901 -12.27 -24.50 2.29
N ARG A 902 -10.97 -24.30 2.12
CA ARG A 902 -10.19 -24.66 0.93
C ARG A 902 -9.97 -26.18 0.84
N LEU A 903 -9.68 -26.69 -0.35
CA LEU A 903 -9.51 -28.13 -0.63
C LEU A 903 -8.40 -28.79 0.22
N ASP A 904 -7.36 -28.04 0.59
CA ASP A 904 -6.29 -28.51 1.49
C ASP A 904 -6.79 -28.91 2.87
N PHE A 905 -7.78 -28.18 3.40
CA PHE A 905 -8.39 -28.51 4.69
C PHE A 905 -9.09 -29.87 4.63
N VAL A 906 -9.81 -30.15 3.53
CA VAL A 906 -10.53 -31.42 3.34
C VAL A 906 -9.55 -32.59 3.27
N VAL A 907 -8.49 -32.48 2.46
CA VAL A 907 -7.50 -33.56 2.33
C VAL A 907 -6.79 -33.84 3.66
N ARG A 908 -6.39 -32.79 4.39
CA ARG A 908 -5.72 -32.95 5.70
C ARG A 908 -6.62 -33.60 6.75
N GLU A 909 -7.90 -33.20 6.79
CA GLU A 909 -8.85 -33.77 7.75
C GLU A 909 -9.16 -35.24 7.44
N VAL A 910 -9.31 -35.59 6.16
CA VAL A 910 -9.47 -36.97 5.69
C VAL A 910 -8.25 -37.82 6.04
N GLN A 911 -7.03 -37.34 5.77
CA GLN A 911 -5.78 -38.03 6.12
C GLN A 911 -5.64 -38.24 7.64
N ALA A 912 -5.95 -37.23 8.45
CA ALA A 912 -5.92 -37.33 9.90
C ALA A 912 -6.90 -38.40 10.41
N ARG A 913 -8.10 -38.46 9.84
CA ARG A 913 -9.13 -39.43 10.22
C ARG A 913 -8.79 -40.87 9.79
N LEU A 914 -8.22 -41.04 8.60
CA LEU A 914 -7.69 -42.31 8.12
C LEU A 914 -6.57 -42.84 9.03
N ALA A 915 -5.61 -41.98 9.39
CA ALA A 915 -4.51 -42.35 10.27
C ALA A 915 -5.00 -42.82 11.64
N VAL A 916 -6.02 -42.16 12.21
CA VAL A 916 -6.64 -42.58 13.48
C VAL A 916 -7.37 -43.92 13.33
N CYS A 917 -8.12 -44.11 12.26
CA CYS A 917 -8.89 -45.34 12.04
C CYS A 917 -7.98 -46.57 11.87
N LEU A 918 -6.97 -46.48 11.00
CA LEU A 918 -6.03 -47.57 10.73
C LEU A 918 -5.20 -47.91 11.97
N ARG A 919 -4.77 -46.90 12.73
CA ARG A 919 -4.04 -47.11 13.99
C ARG A 919 -4.90 -47.82 15.04
N ARG A 920 -6.19 -47.48 15.12
CA ARG A 920 -7.13 -48.18 16.00
C ARG A 920 -7.30 -49.63 15.61
N GLN A 921 -7.50 -49.92 14.32
CA GLN A 921 -7.65 -51.29 13.83
C GLN A 921 -6.44 -52.14 14.21
N ALA A 922 -5.22 -51.62 13.99
CA ALA A 922 -4.01 -52.33 14.34
C ALA A 922 -3.89 -52.62 15.86
N LEU A 923 -4.26 -51.68 16.73
CA LEU A 923 -4.25 -51.89 18.18
C LEU A 923 -5.31 -52.91 18.64
N ILE A 924 -6.46 -52.97 17.95
CA ILE A 924 -7.50 -53.99 18.21
C ILE A 924 -7.00 -55.37 17.76
N GLU A 925 -6.37 -55.47 16.59
CA GLU A 925 -5.80 -56.72 16.10
C GLU A 925 -4.70 -57.25 17.01
N GLU A 926 -3.82 -56.38 17.51
CA GLU A 926 -2.80 -56.71 18.50
C GLU A 926 -3.44 -57.28 19.77
N ALA A 927 -4.46 -56.61 20.31
CA ALA A 927 -5.14 -57.06 21.51
C ALA A 927 -5.94 -58.37 21.30
N HIS A 928 -6.47 -58.58 20.09
CA HIS A 928 -7.22 -59.79 19.72
C HIS A 928 -6.37 -61.05 19.85
N GLN A 929 -5.04 -60.94 19.69
CA GLN A 929 -4.12 -62.07 19.87
C GLN A 929 -4.12 -62.63 21.29
N SER A 930 -4.42 -61.80 22.30
CA SER A 930 -4.43 -62.20 23.71
C SER A 930 -5.83 -62.33 24.30
N PHE A 931 -6.79 -61.55 23.81
CA PHE A 931 -8.19 -61.59 24.25
C PHE A 931 -9.07 -61.69 22.99
N PRO A 932 -9.70 -62.85 22.70
CA PRO A 932 -10.56 -62.98 21.54
C PRO A 932 -11.66 -61.92 21.57
N MET A 933 -11.66 -61.05 20.55
CA MET A 933 -12.57 -59.91 20.45
C MET A 933 -13.49 -60.02 19.24
N GLN A 934 -14.77 -59.72 19.43
CA GLN A 934 -15.73 -59.61 18.34
C GLN A 934 -16.46 -58.27 18.41
N PRO A 935 -16.64 -57.57 17.28
CA PRO A 935 -17.48 -56.39 17.24
C PRO A 935 -18.95 -56.78 17.51
N VAL A 936 -19.66 -55.97 18.30
CA VAL A 936 -21.08 -56.17 18.57
C VAL A 936 -21.87 -55.15 17.74
N GLY A 937 -22.49 -55.61 16.65
CA GLY A 937 -23.33 -54.81 15.75
C GLY A 937 -22.79 -54.61 14.32
N ASP A 938 -23.69 -54.22 13.41
CA ASP A 938 -23.44 -54.14 11.97
C ASP A 938 -22.63 -52.88 11.59
N GLY A 939 -21.31 -53.01 11.56
CA GLY A 939 -20.40 -52.18 10.76
C GLY A 939 -19.95 -50.85 11.38
N GLY A 940 -18.78 -50.84 12.03
CA GLY A 940 -18.08 -49.58 12.35
C GLY A 940 -17.56 -49.42 13.79
N GLY A 941 -17.56 -50.49 14.61
CA GLY A 941 -16.78 -50.57 15.84
C GLY A 941 -17.03 -49.47 16.87
N GLN A 942 -18.23 -49.43 17.47
CA GLN A 942 -18.46 -48.63 18.68
C GLN A 942 -18.42 -49.47 19.97
N ILE A 943 -18.71 -50.78 19.89
CA ILE A 943 -18.66 -51.69 21.03
C ILE A 943 -17.94 -52.97 20.62
N LEU A 944 -16.94 -53.36 21.39
CA LEU A 944 -16.20 -54.62 21.25
C LEU A 944 -16.57 -55.54 22.41
N ARG A 945 -16.73 -56.82 22.12
CA ARG A 945 -16.88 -57.86 23.13
C ARG A 945 -15.60 -58.68 23.17
N ALA A 946 -14.90 -58.63 24.30
CA ALA A 946 -13.69 -59.41 24.56
C ALA A 946 -13.99 -60.59 25.47
N VAL A 947 -13.54 -61.79 25.12
CA VAL A 947 -13.63 -62.97 25.98
C VAL A 947 -12.40 -63.01 26.88
N LEU A 948 -12.60 -62.86 28.18
CA LEU A 948 -11.52 -62.92 29.16
C LEU A 948 -11.12 -64.39 29.42
N PRO A 949 -9.85 -64.69 29.81
CA PRO A 949 -9.39 -66.04 30.09
C PRO A 949 -10.21 -66.81 31.13
N CYS A 950 -10.91 -66.13 32.02
CA CYS A 950 -11.82 -66.71 33.02
C CYS A 950 -13.20 -67.12 32.48
N GLY A 951 -13.47 -66.94 31.17
CA GLY A 951 -14.74 -67.28 30.53
C GLY A 951 -15.85 -66.22 30.72
N VAL A 952 -15.51 -65.05 31.25
CA VAL A 952 -16.40 -63.88 31.33
C VAL A 952 -16.20 -63.01 30.09
N GLU A 953 -17.29 -62.56 29.49
CA GLU A 953 -17.29 -61.65 28.35
C GLU A 953 -17.35 -60.20 28.87
N ALA A 954 -16.42 -59.37 28.40
CA ALA A 954 -16.38 -57.94 28.67
C ALA A 954 -16.82 -57.17 27.42
N GLU A 955 -17.84 -56.33 27.57
CA GLU A 955 -18.24 -55.39 26.52
C GLU A 955 -17.63 -54.02 26.82
N LEU A 956 -16.90 -53.48 25.86
CA LEU A 956 -16.19 -52.20 25.96
C LEU A 956 -16.56 -51.27 24.81
N GLN A 957 -16.75 -50.01 25.13
CA GLN A 957 -16.94 -48.94 24.16
C GLN A 957 -15.59 -48.37 23.75
N VAL A 958 -15.33 -48.37 22.44
CA VAL A 958 -14.15 -47.74 21.84
C VAL A 958 -14.62 -46.50 21.06
N PRO A 959 -14.24 -45.28 21.47
CA PRO A 959 -14.61 -44.07 20.73
C PRO A 959 -14.08 -44.08 19.29
N SER A 960 -14.83 -43.49 18.36
CA SER A 960 -14.47 -43.42 16.94
C SER A 960 -13.19 -42.61 16.67
N SER A 961 -12.78 -41.76 17.62
CA SER A 961 -11.59 -40.93 17.58
C SER A 961 -10.43 -41.48 18.41
N TRP A 962 -10.58 -42.61 19.10
CA TRP A 962 -9.47 -43.26 19.81
C TRP A 962 -8.51 -43.93 18.80
N PRO A 963 -7.17 -43.82 18.95
CA PRO A 963 -6.41 -43.29 20.08
C PRO A 963 -5.95 -41.82 19.91
N ALA A 964 -6.87 -40.85 19.93
CA ALA A 964 -6.53 -39.43 20.05
C ALA A 964 -6.31 -39.00 21.51
N ALA A 965 -5.52 -37.95 21.72
CA ALA A 965 -5.20 -37.42 23.05
C ALA A 965 -6.48 -37.04 23.83
N GLY A 966 -6.63 -37.59 25.04
CA GLY A 966 -7.76 -37.31 25.95
C GLY A 966 -9.01 -38.19 25.75
N GLN A 967 -9.02 -39.10 24.76
CA GLN A 967 -10.08 -40.09 24.61
C GLN A 967 -9.78 -41.35 25.43
N THR A 968 -10.80 -41.93 26.06
CA THR A 968 -10.65 -43.01 27.03
C THR A 968 -11.53 -44.20 26.70
N LEU A 969 -11.06 -45.42 27.00
CA LEU A 969 -11.83 -46.65 26.82
C LEU A 969 -12.81 -46.82 27.98
N SER A 970 -14.02 -47.31 27.70
CA SER A 970 -15.06 -47.48 28.72
C SER A 970 -15.58 -48.92 28.75
N LEU A 971 -15.66 -49.52 29.94
CA LEU A 971 -16.27 -50.84 30.14
C LEU A 971 -17.79 -50.67 30.26
N LEU A 972 -18.58 -51.33 29.41
CA LEU A 972 -20.04 -51.23 29.37
C LEU A 972 -20.77 -52.34 30.11
N ALA A 973 -20.24 -53.57 30.07
CA ALA A 973 -20.85 -54.73 30.74
C ALA A 973 -19.85 -55.85 30.99
N LEU A 974 -20.12 -56.68 32.00
CA LEU A 974 -19.51 -57.98 32.21
C LEU A 974 -20.59 -59.05 32.23
N GLN A 975 -20.49 -60.05 31.35
CA GLN A 975 -21.47 -61.14 31.23
C GLN A 975 -20.78 -62.48 31.38
N ALA A 976 -21.39 -63.42 32.09
CA ALA A 976 -20.85 -64.77 32.24
C ALA A 976 -21.84 -65.81 31.73
N ALA A 977 -21.37 -66.78 30.95
CA ALA A 977 -22.24 -67.78 30.33
C ALA A 977 -22.83 -68.80 31.33
N THR A 978 -22.22 -69.00 32.52
CA THR A 978 -22.60 -70.11 33.42
C THR A 978 -22.46 -69.87 34.94
N THR A 979 -22.12 -68.67 35.43
CA THR A 979 -21.86 -68.43 36.87
C THR A 979 -23.04 -67.81 37.63
N LYS A 980 -23.26 -68.24 38.88
CA LYS A 980 -24.28 -67.71 39.82
C LYS A 980 -23.85 -66.41 40.53
N VAL A 981 -22.82 -65.73 40.06
CA VAL A 981 -22.20 -64.58 40.73
C VAL A 981 -22.73 -63.28 40.11
N ASP A 982 -23.17 -62.34 40.94
CA ASP A 982 -23.60 -61.02 40.50
C ASP A 982 -22.37 -60.15 40.19
N LEU A 983 -22.13 -59.87 38.90
CA LEU A 983 -20.97 -59.12 38.41
C LEU A 983 -21.17 -57.60 38.42
N LEU A 984 -22.38 -57.12 38.73
CA LEU A 984 -22.73 -55.70 38.70
C LEU A 984 -21.88 -54.83 39.65
N PRO A 985 -21.57 -55.24 40.90
CA PRO A 985 -20.75 -54.43 41.81
C PRO A 985 -19.31 -54.25 41.33
N ILE A 986 -18.74 -55.29 40.73
CA ILE A 986 -17.37 -55.30 40.19
C ILE A 986 -17.27 -54.34 39.01
N GLN A 987 -18.28 -54.38 38.13
CA GLN A 987 -18.36 -53.47 37.01
C GLN A 987 -18.43 -52.00 37.47
N GLN A 988 -19.27 -51.68 38.46
CA GLN A 988 -19.39 -50.32 39.00
C GLN A 988 -18.08 -49.82 39.63
N GLN A 989 -17.33 -50.70 40.31
CA GLN A 989 -16.04 -50.36 40.90
C GLN A 989 -14.98 -50.08 39.82
N LEU A 990 -14.89 -50.91 38.78
CA LEU A 990 -13.96 -50.70 37.67
C LEU A 990 -14.30 -49.44 36.86
N GLN A 991 -15.59 -49.16 36.65
CA GLN A 991 -16.02 -47.92 35.98
C GLN A 991 -15.68 -46.65 36.77
N ALA A 992 -15.60 -46.72 38.10
CA ALA A 992 -15.25 -45.58 38.96
C ALA A 992 -13.74 -45.33 39.05
N ASP A 993 -12.89 -46.26 38.60
CA ASP A 993 -11.44 -46.11 38.64
C ASP A 993 -10.93 -45.29 37.46
N ALA A 994 -10.71 -43.99 37.71
CA ALA A 994 -10.18 -43.07 36.71
C ALA A 994 -8.79 -43.46 36.16
N ALA A 995 -8.02 -44.31 36.87
CA ALA A 995 -6.71 -44.76 36.41
C ALA A 995 -6.77 -45.77 35.25
N LEU A 996 -7.96 -46.33 34.96
CA LEU A 996 -8.16 -47.23 33.81
C LEU A 996 -8.39 -46.47 32.50
N ALA A 997 -8.91 -45.25 32.56
CA ALA A 997 -9.39 -44.51 31.40
C ALA A 997 -8.28 -44.18 30.37
N GLY A 998 -7.03 -44.03 30.81
CA GLY A 998 -5.90 -43.61 29.96
C GLY A 998 -4.96 -44.73 29.49
N ARG A 999 -5.30 -46.01 29.69
CA ARG A 999 -4.40 -47.14 29.38
C ARG A 999 -4.54 -47.62 27.94
N SER A 1000 -3.55 -48.38 27.48
CA SER A 1000 -3.65 -49.12 26.21
C SER A 1000 -4.80 -50.13 26.27
N LEU A 1001 -5.37 -50.51 25.12
CA LEU A 1001 -6.45 -51.51 25.07
C LEU A 1001 -6.05 -52.83 25.75
N MET A 1002 -4.79 -53.24 25.58
CA MET A 1002 -4.24 -54.44 26.21
C MET A 1002 -4.16 -54.33 27.74
N ASP A 1003 -3.63 -53.21 28.25
CA ASP A 1003 -3.52 -52.98 29.70
C ASP A 1003 -4.90 -52.81 30.35
N PHE A 1004 -5.85 -52.24 29.62
CA PHE A 1004 -7.23 -52.11 30.06
C PHE A 1004 -7.86 -53.50 30.25
N LEU A 1005 -7.81 -54.36 29.22
CA LEU A 1005 -8.37 -55.71 29.26
C LEU A 1005 -7.68 -56.61 30.29
N SER A 1006 -6.36 -56.51 30.44
CA SER A 1006 -5.62 -57.28 31.44
C SER A 1006 -6.00 -56.91 32.87
N THR A 1007 -6.21 -55.61 33.14
CA THR A 1007 -6.63 -55.14 34.47
C THR A 1007 -8.05 -55.58 34.80
N VAL A 1008 -8.97 -55.51 33.82
CA VAL A 1008 -10.34 -56.04 33.97
C VAL A 1008 -10.32 -57.55 34.23
N SER A 1009 -9.53 -58.31 33.45
CA SER A 1009 -9.36 -59.75 33.62
C SER A 1009 -8.89 -60.12 35.03
N ALA A 1010 -7.88 -59.43 35.54
CA ALA A 1010 -7.34 -59.68 36.88
C ALA A 1010 -8.37 -59.39 37.99
N ALA A 1011 -9.12 -58.29 37.88
CA ALA A 1011 -10.15 -57.93 38.86
C ALA A 1011 -11.30 -58.94 38.89
N VAL A 1012 -11.74 -59.42 37.72
CA VAL A 1012 -12.80 -60.45 37.62
C VAL A 1012 -12.31 -61.79 38.17
N ALA A 1013 -11.07 -62.20 37.85
CA ALA A 1013 -10.49 -63.44 38.37
C ALA A 1013 -10.37 -63.42 39.91
N ALA A 1014 -9.98 -62.27 40.49
CA ALA A 1014 -9.87 -62.10 41.94
C ALA A 1014 -11.22 -62.15 42.68
N ALA A 1015 -12.32 -61.77 42.02
CA ALA A 1015 -13.65 -61.78 42.62
C ALA A 1015 -14.40 -63.12 42.45
N LEU A 1016 -14.00 -63.94 41.46
CA LEU A 1016 -14.51 -65.29 41.24
C LEU A 1016 -13.81 -66.35 42.11
N ALA A 1017 -12.55 -66.09 42.51
CA ALA A 1017 -11.79 -66.87 43.47
C ALA A 1017 -12.26 -66.60 44.91
#